data_AF-A0A8T7H5G5-F1
#
_entry.id   AF-A0A8T7H5G5-F1
#
_cell.length_a   1.000
_cell.length_b   1.000
_cell.length_c   1.000
_cell.angle_alpha   90.00
_cell.angle_beta   90.00
_cell.angle_gamma   90.00
#
_symmetry.space_group_name_H-M   'P 1'
#
loop_
_entity.id
_entity.type
_entity.pdbx_description
1 polymer ?
#
loop_
_entity_poly.entity_id
_entity_poly.type
_entity_poly.pdbx_seq_one_letter_code
_entity_poly.pdbx_strand_id
1 'polypeptide(L)'
;TLVQFLLDFFQDQSSDYLVLVNVVTFGVVILGTVAFGFPHPGLGLSRYTVGHVITSAALIAGTLALYGLSAFMKERPKYYFPAALVALAALAVAVLFVALPEVYNLLISSLISFFGEAPVTTTVMEARAWSFEAAWSTFHWGLVLAAGGAATLIWWSREKANPGHVFVLIWTGIILASTAAHLRYEYYLAANIALLAAIFAGAVINVTWKDAVRLLRPGSGDDAPEPVERQEKAKKGKKGARSRDTGKPKVPPKDRPDPLKVGAFAAVVVVTLLFGGICFGATLEMAKTVKYGGIDSQWMEALEWMGANTPDPGVDYYAIYDGDTFTYPEESYGVMSWWDYGHLITFVSKRIPNNNPFQHGVAGPNGSAVYLTSTSEEKANQILDNIGTRYVITTHEIATGKFHAPATWADQKVRTTPFQPYFLLPASAGSTSYQAVPFYTQQYYLTMIARLHNLDGSMTDPGPEVLYAEYREPGTVNNSLPVVTRMEQMNATAAAAAVEAYNKSAPAGSAATLLNLFHEIRADSILHPVERVPALQHYRLVHETPQNVFVNAGADGPNLKVIKIFEYVPGAHIKGDGIIEVPVTTNTGRAFTYRQESANGEFIVPYATSGWSGEVKPTGPYRIAGTGQTFDVTEEDIQQGRTIN
;
A
#
# COMPACT_ATOMS: atom_id res chain seq x y z
N THR A 1 4.90 10.00 29.25
CA THR A 1 4.84 9.66 30.69
C THR A 1 6.16 9.15 31.23
N LEU A 2 6.66 7.97 30.83
CA LEU A 2 7.89 7.37 31.39
C LEU A 2 9.11 8.30 31.37
N VAL A 3 9.44 8.87 30.21
CA VAL A 3 10.59 9.79 30.06
C VAL A 3 10.48 11.00 30.98
N GLN A 4 9.28 11.55 31.14
CA GLN A 4 9.07 12.71 32.00
C GLN A 4 9.22 12.36 33.48
N PHE A 5 8.72 11.20 33.94
CA PHE A 5 8.96 10.72 35.30
C PHE A 5 10.45 10.56 35.62
N LEU A 6 11.24 10.05 34.66
CA LEU A 6 12.70 9.97 34.79
C LEU A 6 13.30 11.37 34.95
N LEU A 7 12.95 12.32 34.07
CA LEU A 7 13.48 13.68 34.11
C LEU A 7 13.12 14.41 35.39
N ASP A 8 11.86 14.34 35.81
CA ASP A 8 11.37 14.95 37.05
C ASP A 8 12.12 14.40 38.27
N PHE A 9 12.30 13.08 38.33
CA PHE A 9 13.03 12.42 39.41
C PHE A 9 14.49 12.89 39.50
N PHE A 10 15.19 12.98 38.35
CA PHE A 10 16.58 13.46 38.34
C PHE A 10 16.69 14.97 38.64
N GLN A 11 15.66 15.76 38.31
CA GLN A 11 15.58 17.21 38.55
C GLN A 11 14.92 17.59 39.89
N ASP A 12 14.63 16.60 40.75
CA ASP A 12 13.97 16.77 42.05
C ASP A 12 12.63 17.54 41.95
N GLN A 13 11.89 17.33 40.85
CA GLN A 13 10.56 17.89 40.61
C GLN A 13 9.46 16.89 40.98
N SER A 14 8.26 17.41 41.28
CA SER A 14 7.06 16.59 41.48
C SER A 14 6.46 16.16 40.15
N SER A 15 6.00 14.90 40.07
CA SER A 15 5.30 14.32 38.92
C SER A 15 3.80 14.09 39.17
N ASP A 16 3.23 14.71 40.21
CA ASP A 16 1.80 14.67 40.55
C ASP A 16 0.90 15.16 39.40
N TYR A 17 1.35 16.17 38.66
CA TYR A 17 0.62 16.66 37.49
C TYR A 17 0.46 15.60 36.39
N LEU A 18 1.42 14.68 36.21
CA LEU A 18 1.31 13.59 35.24
C LEU A 18 0.23 12.58 35.63
N VAL A 19 0.06 12.34 36.93
CA VAL A 19 -1.02 11.50 37.46
C VAL A 19 -2.36 12.13 37.15
N LEU A 20 -2.54 13.42 37.49
CA LEU A 20 -3.78 14.14 37.24
C LEU A 20 -4.16 14.14 35.76
N VAL A 21 -3.20 14.51 34.89
CA VAL A 21 -3.44 14.59 33.44
C VAL A 21 -3.83 13.23 32.87
N ASN A 22 -3.10 12.15 33.20
CA ASN A 22 -3.41 10.83 32.67
C ASN A 22 -4.71 10.26 33.22
N VAL A 23 -5.00 10.42 34.53
CA VAL A 23 -6.26 9.98 35.13
C VAL A 23 -7.45 10.66 34.46
N VAL A 24 -7.40 11.98 34.28
CA VAL A 24 -8.50 12.72 33.64
C VAL A 24 -8.62 12.33 32.18
N THR A 25 -7.51 12.28 31.43
CA THR A 25 -7.52 12.00 29.99
C THR A 25 -8.05 10.59 29.70
N PHE A 26 -7.46 9.57 30.32
CA PHE A 26 -7.89 8.19 30.11
C PHE A 26 -9.23 7.90 30.77
N GLY A 27 -9.59 8.60 31.84
CA GLY A 27 -10.93 8.55 32.43
C GLY A 27 -12.00 9.02 31.45
N VAL A 28 -11.77 10.12 30.73
CA VAL A 28 -12.67 10.60 29.67
C VAL A 28 -12.77 9.58 28.54
N VAL A 29 -11.66 8.96 28.11
CA VAL A 29 -11.68 7.89 27.10
C VAL A 29 -12.53 6.71 27.57
N ILE A 30 -12.33 6.24 28.80
CA ILE A 30 -13.11 5.15 29.40
C ILE A 30 -14.60 5.48 29.40
N LEU A 31 -14.98 6.67 29.89
CA LEU A 31 -16.37 7.11 29.93
C LEU A 31 -16.98 7.16 28.52
N GLY A 32 -16.24 7.69 27.54
CA GLY A 32 -16.67 7.76 26.15
C GLY A 32 -16.87 6.38 25.52
N THR A 33 -15.91 5.45 25.71
CA THR A 33 -16.03 4.09 25.18
C THR A 33 -17.18 3.33 25.84
N VAL A 34 -17.35 3.43 27.17
CA VAL A 34 -18.47 2.80 27.88
C VAL A 34 -19.81 3.35 27.41
N ALA A 35 -19.90 4.66 27.17
CA ALA A 35 -21.12 5.29 26.65
C ALA A 35 -21.48 4.84 25.23
N PHE A 36 -20.48 4.57 24.39
CA PHE A 36 -20.69 4.06 23.02
C PHE A 36 -21.03 2.56 22.99
N GLY A 37 -20.57 1.80 23.99
CA GLY A 37 -20.79 0.36 24.12
C GLY A 37 -19.72 -0.48 23.41
N PHE A 38 -19.90 -1.81 23.45
CA PHE A 38 -18.93 -2.79 22.97
C PHE A 38 -19.59 -3.73 21.95
N PRO A 39 -19.82 -3.26 20.69
CA PRO A 39 -20.48 -4.07 19.66
C PRO A 39 -19.64 -5.26 19.17
N HIS A 40 -18.36 -5.34 19.56
CA HIS A 40 -17.49 -6.44 19.18
C HIS A 40 -16.91 -7.16 20.40
N PRO A 41 -16.93 -8.51 20.41
CA PRO A 41 -16.33 -9.29 21.49
C PRO A 41 -14.79 -9.24 21.44
N GLY A 42 -14.16 -9.67 22.53
CA GLY A 42 -12.70 -9.77 22.65
C GLY A 42 -12.02 -8.48 23.13
N LEU A 43 -10.72 -8.38 22.89
CA LEU A 43 -9.83 -7.33 23.44
C LEU A 43 -9.12 -6.51 22.36
N GLY A 44 -9.49 -6.66 21.09
CA GLY A 44 -8.83 -5.99 19.97
C GLY A 44 -8.97 -4.47 20.00
N LEU A 45 -7.91 -3.75 19.59
CA LEU A 45 -7.88 -2.28 19.56
C LEU A 45 -8.23 -1.68 18.19
N SER A 46 -8.44 -2.51 17.17
CA SER A 46 -8.87 -2.08 15.83
C SER A 46 -10.40 -1.96 15.66
N ARG A 47 -11.15 -2.43 16.66
CA ARG A 47 -12.62 -2.41 16.72
C ARG A 47 -13.08 -1.93 18.09
N TYR A 48 -14.35 -1.54 18.21
CA TYR A 48 -14.96 -1.13 19.48
C TYR A 48 -15.16 -2.34 20.40
N THR A 49 -14.17 -2.61 21.27
CA THR A 49 -14.18 -3.68 22.26
C THR A 49 -13.89 -3.13 23.66
N VAL A 50 -14.07 -3.97 24.69
CA VAL A 50 -13.68 -3.64 26.08
C VAL A 50 -12.17 -3.45 26.25
N GLY A 51 -11.35 -3.89 25.27
CA GLY A 51 -9.90 -3.71 25.26
C GLY A 51 -9.47 -2.24 25.39
N HIS A 52 -10.26 -1.29 24.89
CA HIS A 52 -9.97 0.15 25.01
C HIS A 52 -10.06 0.64 26.46
N VAL A 53 -11.06 0.15 27.21
CA VAL A 53 -11.23 0.46 28.64
C VAL A 53 -10.09 -0.14 29.45
N ILE A 54 -9.78 -1.42 29.21
CA ILE A 54 -8.70 -2.14 29.91
C ILE A 54 -7.36 -1.46 29.66
N THR A 55 -7.04 -1.11 28.41
CA THR A 55 -5.79 -0.44 28.05
C THR A 55 -5.69 0.93 28.71
N SER A 56 -6.77 1.72 28.69
CA SER A 56 -6.82 3.04 29.33
C SER A 56 -6.67 2.94 30.85
N ALA A 57 -7.33 1.97 31.49
CA ALA A 57 -7.19 1.70 32.93
C ALA A 57 -5.77 1.24 33.27
N ALA A 58 -5.15 0.40 32.44
CA ALA A 58 -3.77 -0.02 32.59
C ALA A 58 -2.78 1.15 32.47
N LEU A 59 -3.02 2.13 31.59
CA LEU A 59 -2.21 3.34 31.48
C LEU A 59 -2.33 4.24 32.72
N ILE A 60 -3.52 4.32 33.32
CA ILE A 60 -3.72 4.99 34.62
C ILE A 60 -2.94 4.26 35.72
N ALA A 61 -3.13 2.94 35.84
CA ALA A 61 -2.46 2.11 36.84
C ALA A 61 -0.93 2.18 36.69
N GLY A 62 -0.40 2.12 35.47
CA GLY A 62 1.01 2.27 35.18
C GLY A 62 1.54 3.66 35.58
N THR A 63 0.76 4.72 35.36
CA THR A 63 1.12 6.08 35.80
C THR A 63 1.17 6.18 37.32
N LEU A 64 0.21 5.59 38.03
CA LEU A 64 0.18 5.53 39.50
C LEU A 64 1.36 4.71 40.06
N ALA A 65 1.70 3.59 39.41
CA ALA A 65 2.85 2.77 39.78
C ALA A 65 4.18 3.53 39.63
N LEU A 66 4.34 4.28 38.53
CA LEU A 66 5.51 5.15 38.32
C LEU A 66 5.60 6.25 39.39
N TYR A 67 4.47 6.85 39.74
CA TYR A 67 4.40 7.85 40.81
C TYR A 67 4.76 7.26 42.18
N GLY A 68 4.20 6.11 42.53
CA GLY A 68 4.51 5.38 43.76
C GLY A 68 5.99 4.99 43.84
N LEU A 69 6.57 4.52 42.73
CA LEU A 69 8.00 4.20 42.65
C LEU A 69 8.87 5.46 42.83
N SER A 70 8.51 6.57 42.19
CA SER A 70 9.22 7.85 42.32
C SER A 70 9.20 8.36 43.76
N ALA A 71 8.03 8.30 44.42
CA ALA A 71 7.87 8.67 45.82
C ALA A 71 8.70 7.78 46.76
N PHE A 72 8.67 6.46 46.54
CA PHE A 72 9.44 5.49 47.34
C PHE A 72 10.96 5.65 47.19
N MET A 73 11.43 6.04 46.00
CA MET A 73 12.86 6.17 45.69
C MET A 73 13.44 7.55 46.00
N LYS A 74 12.62 8.53 46.42
CA LYS A 74 13.02 9.94 46.61
C LYS A 74 14.22 10.14 47.55
N GLU A 75 14.34 9.32 48.59
CA GLU A 75 15.44 9.39 49.57
C GLU A 75 16.61 8.42 49.26
N ARG A 76 16.55 7.71 48.14
CA ARG A 76 17.55 6.70 47.75
C ARG A 76 18.54 7.28 46.72
N PRO A 77 19.73 6.67 46.55
CA PRO A 77 20.65 7.08 45.49
C PRO A 77 20.00 7.04 44.10
N LYS A 78 20.16 8.11 43.32
CA LYS A 78 19.36 8.34 42.09
C LYS A 78 19.52 7.25 41.02
N TYR A 79 20.64 6.51 41.01
CA TYR A 79 20.87 5.40 40.07
C TYR A 79 20.00 4.16 40.34
N TYR A 80 19.43 4.01 41.55
CA TYR A 80 18.50 2.91 41.84
C TYR A 80 17.18 3.05 41.09
N PHE A 81 16.78 4.26 40.74
CA PHE A 81 15.48 4.50 40.10
C PHE A 81 15.42 3.87 38.69
N PRO A 82 16.38 4.09 37.77
CA PRO A 82 16.44 3.34 36.50
C PRO A 82 16.48 1.82 36.67
N ALA A 83 17.25 1.30 37.64
CA ALA A 83 17.33 -0.14 37.88
C ALA A 83 15.99 -0.72 38.36
N ALA A 84 15.30 -0.02 39.26
CA ALA A 84 13.98 -0.40 39.74
C ALA A 84 12.92 -0.33 38.64
N LEU A 85 13.02 0.64 37.71
CA LEU A 85 12.16 0.70 36.54
C LEU A 85 12.36 -0.51 35.62
N VAL A 86 13.61 -0.90 35.35
CA VAL A 86 13.91 -2.10 34.55
C VAL A 86 13.35 -3.36 35.24
N ALA A 87 13.54 -3.49 36.55
CA ALA A 87 12.99 -4.60 37.31
C ALA A 87 11.45 -4.63 37.28
N LEU A 88 10.80 -3.47 37.43
CA LEU A 88 9.34 -3.34 37.36
C LEU A 88 8.81 -3.68 35.95
N ALA A 89 9.50 -3.22 34.90
CA ALA A 89 9.15 -3.53 33.52
C ALA A 89 9.30 -5.03 33.23
N ALA A 90 10.42 -5.64 33.65
CA ALA A 90 10.65 -7.07 33.50
C ALA A 90 9.59 -7.90 34.25
N LEU A 91 9.23 -7.49 35.47
CA LEU A 91 8.15 -8.12 36.23
C LEU A 91 6.80 -7.97 35.53
N ALA A 92 6.46 -6.77 35.02
CA ALA A 92 5.22 -6.54 34.29
C ALA A 92 5.14 -7.42 33.04
N VAL A 93 6.22 -7.52 32.27
CA VAL A 93 6.31 -8.41 31.10
C VAL A 93 6.15 -9.87 31.51
N ALA A 94 6.82 -10.32 32.58
CA ALA A 94 6.69 -11.69 33.08
C ALA A 94 5.26 -12.01 33.55
N VAL A 95 4.60 -11.06 34.23
CA VAL A 95 3.20 -11.20 34.65
C VAL A 95 2.27 -11.26 33.42
N LEU A 96 2.46 -10.39 32.42
CA LEU A 96 1.68 -10.46 31.19
C LEU A 96 1.89 -11.80 30.48
N PHE A 97 3.14 -12.26 30.39
CA PHE A 97 3.49 -13.52 29.75
C PHE A 97 2.84 -14.74 30.43
N VAL A 98 2.83 -14.78 31.77
CA VAL A 98 2.33 -15.93 32.54
C VAL A 98 0.83 -15.85 32.82
N ALA A 99 0.34 -14.69 33.28
CA ALA A 99 -1.02 -14.54 33.76
C ALA A 99 -2.01 -14.08 32.68
N LEU A 100 -1.53 -13.36 31.64
CA LEU A 100 -2.38 -12.79 30.58
C LEU A 100 -1.77 -13.01 29.17
N PRO A 101 -1.52 -14.26 28.76
CA PRO A 101 -0.78 -14.57 27.53
C PRO A 101 -1.42 -14.02 26.26
N GLU A 102 -2.75 -13.91 26.20
CA GLU A 102 -3.46 -13.28 25.08
C GLU A 102 -3.10 -11.80 24.92
N VAL A 103 -3.07 -11.06 26.04
CA VAL A 103 -2.69 -9.63 26.05
C VAL A 103 -1.21 -9.48 25.70
N TYR A 104 -0.35 -10.34 26.23
CA TYR A 104 1.07 -10.36 25.88
C TYR A 104 1.27 -10.56 24.37
N ASN A 105 0.65 -11.59 23.78
CA ASN A 105 0.78 -11.90 22.36
C ASN A 105 0.22 -10.77 21.48
N LEU A 106 -0.90 -10.17 21.86
CA LEU A 106 -1.47 -9.00 21.19
C LEU A 106 -0.45 -7.85 21.15
N LEU A 107 0.12 -7.47 22.29
CA LEU A 107 1.09 -6.37 22.39
C LEU A 107 2.35 -6.64 21.57
N ILE A 108 2.89 -7.86 21.62
CA ILE A 108 4.05 -8.25 20.81
C ILE A 108 3.72 -8.22 19.32
N SER A 109 2.57 -8.75 18.91
CA SER A 109 2.16 -8.71 17.50
C SER A 109 1.97 -7.27 17.00
N SER A 110 1.40 -6.39 17.84
CA SER A 110 1.22 -4.98 17.50
C SER A 110 2.57 -4.28 17.39
N LEU A 111 3.52 -4.58 18.28
CA LEU A 111 4.86 -4.01 18.24
C LEU A 111 5.60 -4.41 16.95
N ILE A 112 5.56 -5.71 16.61
CA ILE A 112 6.18 -6.23 15.38
C ILE A 112 5.48 -5.65 14.16
N SER A 113 4.14 -5.59 14.14
CA SER A 113 3.40 -5.01 13.02
C SER A 113 3.63 -3.51 12.86
N PHE A 114 3.95 -2.80 13.94
CA PHE A 114 4.14 -1.35 13.91
C PHE A 114 5.54 -0.96 13.42
N PHE A 115 6.57 -1.75 13.78
CA PHE A 115 7.98 -1.46 13.44
C PHE A 115 8.62 -2.40 12.41
N GLY A 116 8.00 -3.53 12.07
CA GLY A 116 8.57 -4.57 11.20
C GLY A 116 7.82 -4.75 9.88
N GLU A 117 8.48 -5.40 8.93
CA GLU A 117 7.96 -5.66 7.57
C GLU A 117 7.74 -7.16 7.32
N ALA A 118 6.78 -7.50 6.45
CA ALA A 118 6.56 -8.84 5.93
C ALA A 118 6.36 -8.82 4.40
N PRO A 119 6.62 -9.93 3.67
CA PRO A 119 6.48 -9.96 2.21
C PRO A 119 5.09 -9.56 1.71
N VAL A 120 4.02 -9.94 2.40
CA VAL A 120 2.65 -9.53 2.05
C VAL A 120 2.38 -8.06 2.38
N THR A 121 2.98 -7.51 3.45
CA THR A 121 2.75 -6.10 3.81
C THR A 121 3.39 -5.19 2.78
N THR A 122 4.56 -5.54 2.24
CA THR A 122 5.25 -4.71 1.22
C THR A 122 4.56 -4.73 -0.15
N THR A 123 3.61 -5.66 -0.40
CA THR A 123 2.73 -5.56 -1.58
C THR A 123 1.72 -4.41 -1.46
N VAL A 124 1.38 -4.01 -0.23
CA VAL A 124 0.53 -2.86 0.05
C VAL A 124 1.39 -1.60 0.05
N MET A 125 1.15 -0.69 -0.88
CA MET A 125 1.97 0.50 -1.10
C MET A 125 2.18 1.32 0.18
N GLU A 126 1.13 1.50 0.97
CA GLU A 126 1.15 2.29 2.21
C GLU A 126 1.91 1.61 3.37
N ALA A 127 2.23 0.31 3.27
CA ALA A 127 3.00 -0.42 4.27
C ALA A 127 4.45 -0.66 3.82
N ARG A 128 4.93 0.10 2.83
CA ARG A 128 6.35 0.12 2.45
C ARG A 128 7.10 1.15 3.29
N ALA A 129 8.41 0.93 3.44
CA ALA A 129 9.32 1.91 4.02
C ALA A 129 9.26 3.25 3.27
N TRP A 130 9.44 4.32 4.04
CA TRP A 130 9.43 5.68 3.52
C TRP A 130 10.78 6.02 2.88
N SER A 131 10.76 6.29 1.58
CA SER A 131 11.97 6.69 0.85
C SER A 131 12.28 8.17 1.08
N PHE A 132 13.57 8.54 0.96
CA PHE A 132 13.98 9.94 1.03
C PHE A 132 13.31 10.79 -0.06
N GLU A 133 13.13 10.23 -1.26
CA GLU A 133 12.47 10.89 -2.38
C GLU A 133 10.99 11.18 -2.06
N ALA A 134 10.26 10.20 -1.52
CA ALA A 134 8.89 10.39 -1.07
C ALA A 134 8.82 11.44 0.05
N ALA A 135 9.71 11.36 1.03
CA ALA A 135 9.76 12.32 2.13
C ALA A 135 9.97 13.76 1.66
N TRP A 136 10.91 13.95 0.72
CA TRP A 136 11.20 15.26 0.15
C TRP A 136 10.05 15.77 -0.72
N SER A 137 9.43 14.88 -1.51
CA SER A 137 8.27 15.20 -2.35
C SER A 137 7.07 15.66 -1.50
N THR A 138 6.83 15.03 -0.35
CA THR A 138 5.73 15.40 0.54
C THR A 138 6.04 16.67 1.33
N PHE A 139 7.17 16.72 2.03
CA PHE A 139 7.43 17.74 3.05
C PHE A 139 8.44 18.82 2.66
N HIS A 140 9.23 18.63 1.61
CA HIS A 140 10.21 19.62 1.10
C HIS A 140 11.03 20.27 2.22
N TRP A 141 11.12 21.61 2.21
CA TRP A 141 11.78 22.45 3.20
C TRP A 141 11.19 22.33 4.61
N GLY A 142 9.99 21.77 4.76
CA GLY A 142 9.39 21.46 6.06
C GLY A 142 10.27 20.52 6.88
N LEU A 143 10.97 19.57 6.25
CA LEU A 143 11.90 18.68 6.94
C LEU A 143 13.07 19.45 7.58
N VAL A 144 13.61 20.42 6.86
CA VAL A 144 14.73 21.26 7.34
C VAL A 144 14.27 22.17 8.48
N LEU A 145 13.11 22.81 8.32
CA LEU A 145 12.51 23.65 9.36
C LEU A 145 12.17 22.83 10.61
N ALA A 146 11.64 21.62 10.45
CA ALA A 146 11.31 20.72 11.55
C ALA A 146 12.56 20.26 12.31
N ALA A 147 13.66 19.96 11.61
CA ALA A 147 14.94 19.65 12.25
C ALA A 147 15.47 20.83 13.07
N GLY A 148 15.36 22.06 12.54
CA GLY A 148 15.67 23.28 13.29
C GLY A 148 14.77 23.47 14.52
N GLY A 149 13.50 23.10 14.41
CA GLY A 149 12.52 23.15 15.51
C GLY A 149 12.88 22.18 16.62
N ALA A 150 13.23 20.94 16.27
CA ALA A 150 13.68 19.94 17.23
C ALA A 150 14.96 20.40 17.94
N ALA A 151 15.94 20.93 17.20
CA ALA A 151 17.16 21.48 17.77
C ALA A 151 16.87 22.66 18.73
N THR A 152 15.91 23.51 18.39
CA THR A 152 15.46 24.64 19.23
C THR A 152 14.85 24.15 20.54
N LEU A 153 13.97 23.15 20.48
CA LEU A 153 13.36 22.56 21.67
C LEU A 153 14.39 21.88 22.57
N ILE A 154 15.36 21.16 21.99
CA ILE A 154 16.46 20.55 22.73
C ILE A 154 17.29 21.63 23.43
N TRP A 155 17.64 22.70 22.69
CA TRP A 155 18.41 23.81 23.24
C TRP A 155 17.69 24.51 24.39
N TRP A 156 16.40 24.83 24.25
CA TRP A 156 15.60 25.43 25.32
C TRP A 156 15.40 24.53 26.53
N SER A 157 15.53 23.21 26.36
CA SER A 157 15.34 22.23 27.43
C SER A 157 16.65 21.75 28.07
N ARG A 158 17.80 22.28 27.65
CA ARG A 158 19.13 21.81 28.10
C ARG A 158 19.42 22.08 29.57
N GLU A 159 18.89 23.17 30.12
CA GLU A 159 19.12 23.60 31.51
C GLU A 159 18.01 23.10 32.44
N LYS A 160 16.75 23.16 32.00
CA LYS A 160 15.61 22.61 32.70
C LYS A 160 14.65 22.01 31.68
N ALA A 161 14.30 20.74 31.85
CA ALA A 161 13.41 20.07 30.90
C ALA A 161 12.01 20.67 30.99
N ASN A 162 11.49 21.16 29.87
CA ASN A 162 10.09 21.57 29.77
C ASN A 162 9.24 20.36 29.35
N PRO A 163 8.20 19.96 30.11
CA PRO A 163 7.39 18.79 29.78
C PRO A 163 6.74 18.85 28.39
N GLY A 164 6.34 20.04 27.93
CA GLY A 164 5.77 20.24 26.60
C GLY A 164 6.79 20.02 25.48
N HIS A 165 8.03 20.49 25.66
CA HIS A 165 9.11 20.26 24.69
C HIS A 165 9.45 18.77 24.60
N VAL A 166 9.59 18.11 25.75
CA VAL A 166 9.86 16.66 25.82
C VAL A 166 8.74 15.87 25.16
N PHE A 167 7.47 16.23 25.41
CA PHE A 167 6.33 15.61 24.76
C PHE A 167 6.42 15.70 23.23
N VAL A 168 6.64 16.90 22.69
CA VAL A 168 6.73 17.11 21.23
C VAL A 168 7.90 16.33 20.62
N LEU A 169 9.06 16.32 21.28
CA LEU A 169 10.24 15.58 20.78
C LEU A 169 10.02 14.06 20.78
N ILE A 170 9.45 13.51 21.86
CA ILE A 170 9.16 12.07 21.95
C ILE A 170 8.04 11.67 20.98
N TRP A 171 6.97 12.46 20.90
CA TRP A 171 5.89 12.25 19.93
C TRP A 171 6.44 12.25 18.50
N THR A 172 7.27 13.24 18.16
CA THR A 172 7.90 13.32 16.83
C THR A 172 8.81 12.14 16.56
N GLY A 173 9.66 11.75 17.52
CA GLY A 173 10.59 10.63 17.35
C GLY A 173 9.86 9.31 17.10
N ILE A 174 8.77 9.04 17.83
CA ILE A 174 7.96 7.83 17.65
C ILE A 174 7.30 7.83 16.28
N ILE A 175 6.60 8.91 15.92
CA ILE A 175 5.89 8.98 14.64
C ILE A 175 6.89 8.93 13.48
N LEU A 176 8.02 9.63 13.55
CA LEU A 176 9.07 9.58 12.53
C LEU A 176 9.64 8.17 12.36
N ALA A 177 9.94 7.46 13.46
CA ALA A 177 10.41 6.08 13.38
C ALA A 177 9.36 5.15 12.75
N SER A 178 8.08 5.39 13.04
CA SER A 178 6.96 4.63 12.48
C SER A 178 6.79 4.93 10.98
N THR A 179 6.83 6.20 10.59
CA THR A 179 6.76 6.63 9.19
C THR A 179 7.94 6.09 8.39
N ALA A 180 9.15 6.10 8.97
CA ALA A 180 10.33 5.53 8.32
C ALA A 180 10.15 4.05 7.97
N ALA A 181 9.51 3.27 8.86
CA ALA A 181 9.16 1.88 8.61
C ALA A 181 7.96 1.72 7.67
N HIS A 182 6.94 2.58 7.77
CA HIS A 182 5.68 2.45 7.05
C HIS A 182 5.09 3.81 6.61
N LEU A 183 4.95 4.00 5.29
CA LEU A 183 4.42 5.23 4.67
C LEU A 183 3.04 5.65 5.22
N ARG A 184 2.17 4.72 5.62
CA ARG A 184 0.84 5.02 6.17
C ARG A 184 0.84 5.93 7.40
N TYR A 185 1.96 6.08 8.09
CA TYR A 185 2.05 7.00 9.22
C TYR A 185 2.48 8.42 8.82
N GLU A 186 2.73 8.69 7.53
CA GLU A 186 3.18 9.99 7.01
C GLU A 186 2.21 11.12 7.36
N TYR A 187 0.89 10.89 7.28
CA TYR A 187 -0.10 11.91 7.62
C TYR A 187 -0.10 12.28 9.12
N TYR A 188 0.31 11.36 10.02
CA TYR A 188 0.51 11.71 11.42
C TYR A 188 1.75 12.60 11.60
N LEU A 189 2.83 12.33 10.84
CA LEU A 189 4.07 13.10 10.91
C LEU A 189 3.89 14.55 10.42
N ALA A 190 2.93 14.80 9.53
CA ALA A 190 2.64 16.12 9.00
C ALA A 190 2.37 17.16 10.12
N ALA A 191 1.63 16.77 11.16
CA ALA A 191 1.34 17.65 12.30
C ALA A 191 2.62 18.02 13.08
N ASN A 192 3.51 17.05 13.29
CA ASN A 192 4.80 17.25 13.95
C ASN A 192 5.70 18.20 13.15
N ILE A 193 5.79 17.98 11.84
CA ILE A 193 6.60 18.80 10.93
C ILE A 193 6.09 20.24 10.94
N ALA A 194 4.78 20.45 10.81
CA ALA A 194 4.18 21.78 10.85
C ALA A 194 4.46 22.49 12.19
N LEU A 195 4.28 21.80 13.32
CA LEU A 195 4.55 22.36 14.65
C LEU A 195 6.01 22.74 14.85
N LEU A 196 6.95 21.84 14.52
CA LEU A 196 8.38 22.09 14.69
C LEU A 196 8.89 23.17 13.74
N ALA A 197 8.39 23.19 12.50
CA ALA A 197 8.70 24.26 11.56
C ALA A 197 8.25 25.64 12.10
N ALA A 198 7.03 25.72 12.66
CA ALA A 198 6.53 26.94 13.29
C ALA A 198 7.35 27.36 14.51
N ILE A 199 7.77 26.40 15.35
CA ILE A 199 8.65 26.66 16.50
C ILE A 199 9.98 27.25 16.05
N PHE A 200 10.62 26.67 15.02
CA PHE A 200 11.89 27.17 14.51
C PHE A 200 11.75 28.57 13.93
N ALA A 201 10.75 28.77 13.06
CA ALA A 201 10.50 30.06 12.43
C ALA A 201 10.22 31.13 13.49
N GLY A 202 9.34 30.84 14.45
CA GLY A 202 9.01 31.73 15.56
C GLY A 202 10.22 32.07 16.44
N ALA A 203 11.06 31.07 16.76
CA ALA A 203 12.26 31.28 17.55
C ALA A 203 13.27 32.22 16.86
N VAL A 204 13.54 31.98 15.58
CA VAL A 204 14.47 32.81 14.80
C VAL A 204 13.90 34.22 14.64
N ILE A 205 12.63 34.35 14.27
CA ILE A 205 11.96 35.66 14.15
C ILE A 205 12.06 36.42 15.46
N ASN A 206 11.72 35.81 16.60
CA ASN A 206 11.75 36.50 17.90
C ASN A 206 13.15 37.04 18.26
N VAL A 207 14.20 36.27 17.98
CA VAL A 207 15.60 36.65 18.27
C VAL A 207 16.12 37.74 17.32
N THR A 208 15.67 37.75 16.07
CA THR A 208 16.25 38.58 15.00
C THR A 208 15.39 39.78 14.60
N TRP A 209 14.11 39.81 14.99
CA TRP A 209 13.13 40.82 14.59
C TRP A 209 13.58 42.26 14.87
N LYS A 210 14.17 42.52 16.05
CA LYS A 210 14.61 43.88 16.41
C LYS A 210 15.69 44.41 15.47
N ASP A 211 16.62 43.55 15.04
CA ASP A 211 17.70 43.94 14.14
C ASP A 211 17.20 44.04 12.69
N ALA A 212 16.24 43.22 12.28
CA ALA A 212 15.56 43.34 10.99
C ALA A 212 14.75 44.64 10.87
N VAL A 213 13.94 45.00 11.89
CA VAL A 213 13.15 46.25 11.90
C VAL A 213 14.05 47.49 11.88
N ARG A 214 15.21 47.44 12.53
CA ARG A 214 16.19 48.54 12.51
C ARG A 214 16.77 48.78 11.12
N LEU A 215 16.93 47.74 10.31
CA LEU A 215 17.36 47.86 8.92
C LEU A 215 16.25 48.44 8.00
N LEU A 216 14.99 48.14 8.30
CA LEU A 216 13.83 48.55 7.51
C LEU A 216 13.28 49.94 7.87
N ARG A 217 13.71 50.54 9.00
CA ARG A 217 13.35 51.93 9.31
C ARG A 217 14.00 52.86 8.29
N PRO A 218 13.23 53.65 7.52
CA PRO A 218 13.80 54.76 6.77
C PRO A 218 14.47 55.68 7.79
N GLY A 219 15.70 56.11 7.52
CA GLY A 219 16.39 57.05 8.40
C GLY A 219 15.50 58.26 8.66
N SER A 220 14.96 58.39 9.87
CA SER A 220 14.42 59.66 10.33
C SER A 220 15.61 60.60 10.39
N GLY A 221 15.62 61.53 9.43
CA GLY A 221 16.51 62.67 9.42
C GLY A 221 16.42 63.44 10.74
N ASP A 222 17.47 64.20 10.98
CA ASP A 222 17.66 65.14 12.07
C ASP A 222 16.36 65.68 12.68
N ASP A 223 16.16 65.45 13.98
CA ASP A 223 15.36 66.36 14.81
C ASP A 223 16.03 66.54 16.17
N ALA A 224 16.06 67.81 16.56
CA ALA A 224 16.91 68.46 17.55
C ALA A 224 16.73 67.99 19.01
N PRO A 225 17.71 68.23 19.91
CA PRO A 225 17.59 67.85 21.31
C PRO A 225 16.67 68.80 22.09
N GLU A 226 15.65 68.24 22.76
CA GLU A 226 14.94 68.93 23.85
C GLU A 226 15.83 69.04 25.11
N PRO A 227 15.68 70.10 25.94
CA PRO A 227 16.58 70.37 27.04
C PRO A 227 16.25 69.53 28.29
N VAL A 228 17.27 68.87 28.82
CA VAL A 228 17.22 68.13 30.09
C VAL A 228 17.32 69.11 31.26
N GLU A 229 16.28 69.16 32.10
CA GLU A 229 16.35 69.73 33.45
C GLU A 229 17.29 68.88 34.32
N ARG A 230 18.39 69.50 34.75
CA ARG A 230 19.35 68.95 35.72
C ARG A 230 18.95 69.38 37.13
N GLN A 231 18.63 68.41 38.00
CA GLN A 231 18.81 68.59 39.45
C GLN A 231 20.25 68.19 39.84
N GLU A 232 21.02 69.19 40.26
CA GLU A 232 22.33 69.03 40.88
C GLU A 232 22.23 68.46 42.30
N LYS A 233 23.09 67.48 42.61
CA LYS A 233 23.70 67.37 43.94
C LYS A 233 25.22 67.37 43.81
N ALA A 234 25.80 68.44 44.35
CA ALA A 234 27.21 68.72 44.39
C ALA A 234 27.98 67.78 45.34
N LYS A 235 29.21 67.42 44.96
CA LYS A 235 30.35 67.32 45.91
C LYS A 235 31.69 67.55 45.21
N LYS A 236 32.48 68.44 45.84
CA LYS A 236 33.78 68.99 45.47
C LYS A 236 34.93 67.96 45.55
N GLY A 237 35.99 68.14 44.73
CA GLY A 237 37.32 67.62 45.08
C GLY A 237 38.42 67.54 44.00
N LYS A 238 39.01 68.70 43.65
CA LYS A 238 40.43 68.96 43.25
C LYS A 238 41.19 68.12 42.18
N LYS A 239 41.45 68.82 41.06
CA LYS A 239 42.74 69.14 40.39
C LYS A 239 43.74 68.03 40.00
N GLY A 240 43.92 67.90 38.68
CA GLY A 240 45.18 67.47 38.02
C GLY A 240 45.07 67.65 36.51
N ALA A 241 45.81 68.60 35.94
CA ALA A 241 45.75 69.01 34.54
C ALA A 241 46.43 68.02 33.59
N ARG A 242 45.87 67.84 32.38
CA ARG A 242 46.64 67.74 31.12
C ARG A 242 45.75 67.90 29.89
N SER A 243 46.39 68.41 28.85
CA SER A 243 45.84 69.05 27.65
C SER A 243 44.97 68.16 26.78
N ARG A 244 44.01 68.81 26.12
CA ARG A 244 43.27 68.35 24.95
C ARG A 244 44.24 67.89 23.86
N ASP A 245 43.99 66.70 23.32
CA ASP A 245 44.14 66.48 21.89
C ASP A 245 42.88 65.76 21.35
N THR A 246 42.59 66.11 20.12
CA THR A 246 41.39 65.94 19.33
C THR A 246 40.99 64.49 19.08
N GLY A 247 39.73 64.15 19.37
CA GLY A 247 39.13 62.87 19.02
C GLY A 247 37.63 63.04 18.78
N LYS A 248 37.22 62.87 17.52
CA LYS A 248 35.82 62.82 17.08
C LYS A 248 34.96 62.00 18.04
N PRO A 249 33.71 62.39 18.34
CA PRO A 249 32.85 61.58 19.19
C PRO A 249 32.58 60.24 18.48
N LYS A 250 33.11 59.15 19.04
CA LYS A 250 32.71 57.79 18.68
C LYS A 250 31.27 57.61 19.16
N VAL A 251 30.35 57.59 18.20
CA VAL A 251 29.00 57.05 18.39
C VAL A 251 29.12 55.64 19.01
N PRO A 252 28.34 55.28 20.04
CA PRO A 252 28.48 53.99 20.71
C PRO A 252 28.16 52.84 19.73
N PRO A 253 28.77 51.65 19.87
CA PRO A 253 28.61 50.52 18.92
C PRO A 253 27.22 49.84 18.95
N LYS A 254 26.22 50.43 19.60
CA LYS A 254 24.98 49.73 19.98
C LYS A 254 23.83 49.85 18.96
N ASP A 255 24.02 50.62 17.89
CA ASP A 255 22.95 50.99 16.94
C ASP A 255 23.09 50.42 15.52
N ARG A 256 24.07 49.53 15.26
CA ARG A 256 24.17 48.85 13.95
C ARG A 256 23.52 47.46 14.00
N PRO A 257 22.63 47.11 13.04
CA PRO A 257 22.04 45.78 12.97
C PRO A 257 23.13 44.73 12.70
N ASP A 258 23.03 43.59 13.38
CA ASP A 258 23.95 42.47 13.19
C ASP A 258 23.64 41.76 11.84
N PRO A 259 24.58 41.77 10.86
CA PRO A 259 24.34 41.22 9.53
C PRO A 259 24.03 39.71 9.56
N LEU A 260 24.57 38.96 10.53
CA LEU A 260 24.28 37.53 10.67
C LEU A 260 22.83 37.29 11.10
N LYS A 261 22.32 38.12 12.02
CA LYS A 261 20.93 38.02 12.49
C LYS A 261 19.94 38.44 11.42
N VAL A 262 20.25 39.51 10.68
CA VAL A 262 19.44 39.94 9.53
C VAL A 262 19.44 38.86 8.45
N GLY A 263 20.60 38.26 8.14
CA GLY A 263 20.71 37.16 7.18
C GLY A 263 19.90 35.93 7.61
N ALA A 264 20.00 35.53 8.89
CA ALA A 264 19.23 34.42 9.44
C ALA A 264 17.71 34.70 9.41
N PHE A 265 17.28 35.92 9.73
CA PHE A 265 15.88 36.34 9.61
C PHE A 265 15.38 36.18 8.17
N ALA A 266 16.09 36.79 7.22
CA ALA A 266 15.72 36.75 5.81
C ALA A 266 15.67 35.31 5.28
N ALA A 267 16.68 34.50 5.61
CA ALA A 267 16.73 33.09 5.19
C ALA A 267 15.53 32.30 5.72
N VAL A 268 15.22 32.40 7.02
CA VAL A 268 14.11 31.64 7.62
C VAL A 268 12.75 32.12 7.11
N VAL A 269 12.56 33.42 6.93
CA VAL A 269 11.32 33.95 6.32
C VAL A 269 11.16 33.44 4.89
N VAL A 270 12.20 33.51 4.06
CA VAL A 270 12.16 33.02 2.68
C VAL A 270 11.88 31.52 2.64
N VAL A 271 12.59 30.70 3.42
CA VAL A 271 12.37 29.24 3.46
C VAL A 271 10.96 28.90 3.95
N THR A 272 10.44 29.62 4.94
CA THR A 272 9.06 29.42 5.45
C THR A 272 8.02 29.79 4.38
N LEU A 273 8.22 30.90 3.67
CA LEU A 273 7.33 31.31 2.57
C LEU A 273 7.40 30.33 1.38
N LEU A 274 8.59 29.83 1.04
CA LEU A 274 8.77 28.81 0.00
C LEU A 274 8.06 27.51 0.40
N PHE A 275 8.26 27.04 1.63
CA PHE A 275 7.58 25.86 2.16
C PHE A 275 6.06 26.02 2.09
N GLY A 276 5.53 27.11 2.63
CA GLY A 276 4.09 27.40 2.60
C GLY A 276 3.53 27.52 1.18
N GLY A 277 4.24 28.20 0.29
CA GLY A 277 3.84 28.38 -1.10
C GLY A 277 3.84 27.07 -1.90
N ILE A 278 4.87 26.24 -1.76
CA ILE A 278 4.96 24.92 -2.42
C ILE A 278 3.85 24.01 -1.89
N CYS A 279 3.66 23.93 -0.57
CA CYS A 279 2.60 23.10 0.03
C CYS A 279 1.21 23.55 -0.43
N PHE A 280 0.97 24.86 -0.45
CA PHE A 280 -0.30 25.42 -0.94
C PHE A 280 -0.52 25.08 -2.42
N GLY A 281 0.51 25.25 -3.26
CA GLY A 281 0.46 24.90 -4.68
C GLY A 281 0.16 23.42 -4.91
N ALA A 282 0.90 22.53 -4.24
CA ALA A 282 0.69 21.08 -4.33
C ALA A 282 -0.72 20.66 -3.87
N THR A 283 -1.19 21.23 -2.75
CA THR A 283 -2.55 20.96 -2.24
C THR A 283 -3.61 21.46 -3.21
N LEU A 284 -3.41 22.63 -3.81
CA LEU A 284 -4.34 23.20 -4.78
C LEU A 284 -4.41 22.36 -6.06
N GLU A 285 -3.27 21.88 -6.57
CA GLU A 285 -3.25 20.96 -7.72
C GLU A 285 -3.92 19.63 -7.40
N MET A 286 -3.66 19.04 -6.22
CA MET A 286 -4.35 17.83 -5.77
C MET A 286 -5.87 18.04 -5.65
N ALA A 287 -6.31 19.18 -5.10
CA ALA A 287 -7.73 19.50 -5.02
C ALA A 287 -8.40 19.61 -6.41
N LYS A 288 -7.67 20.12 -7.42
CA LYS A 288 -8.15 20.17 -8.80
C LYS A 288 -8.28 18.78 -9.42
N THR A 289 -7.38 17.85 -9.12
CA THR A 289 -7.43 16.48 -9.65
C THR A 289 -8.48 15.63 -8.94
N VAL A 290 -8.65 15.78 -7.62
CA VAL A 290 -9.66 15.05 -6.82
C VAL A 290 -11.09 15.41 -7.22
N LYS A 291 -11.34 16.62 -7.75
CA LYS A 291 -12.64 16.96 -8.35
C LYS A 291 -13.08 15.97 -9.45
N TYR A 292 -12.12 15.30 -10.10
CA TYR A 292 -12.33 14.27 -11.10
C TYR A 292 -11.91 12.86 -10.60
N GLY A 293 -11.47 12.75 -9.35
CA GLY A 293 -11.06 11.51 -8.69
C GLY A 293 -12.24 10.86 -7.99
N GLY A 294 -13.03 10.11 -8.76
CA GLY A 294 -14.09 9.23 -8.24
C GLY A 294 -13.75 7.76 -8.46
N ILE A 295 -14.74 6.88 -8.33
CA ILE A 295 -14.64 5.51 -8.84
C ILE A 295 -14.31 5.61 -10.32
N ASP A 296 -13.29 4.86 -10.76
CA ASP A 296 -12.90 4.79 -12.17
C ASP A 296 -14.13 4.49 -13.05
N SER A 297 -14.21 5.15 -14.21
CA SER A 297 -15.40 5.05 -15.07
C SER A 297 -15.64 3.64 -15.59
N GLN A 298 -14.58 2.84 -15.79
CA GLN A 298 -14.73 1.45 -16.21
C GLN A 298 -15.27 0.59 -15.05
N TRP A 299 -14.78 0.83 -13.83
CA TRP A 299 -15.34 0.17 -12.64
C TRP A 299 -16.79 0.56 -12.36
N MET A 300 -17.14 1.84 -12.49
CA MET A 300 -18.51 2.29 -12.30
C MET A 300 -19.45 1.59 -13.31
N GLU A 301 -19.08 1.60 -14.59
CA GLU A 301 -19.87 0.98 -15.65
C GLU A 301 -20.05 -0.52 -15.46
N ALA A 302 -18.96 -1.26 -15.20
CA ALA A 302 -19.02 -2.70 -14.97
C ALA A 302 -19.90 -3.08 -13.76
N LEU A 303 -19.84 -2.29 -12.67
CA LEU A 303 -20.58 -2.57 -11.45
C LEU A 303 -22.04 -2.14 -11.52
N GLU A 304 -22.36 -1.05 -12.22
CA GLU A 304 -23.73 -0.69 -12.55
C GLU A 304 -24.38 -1.77 -13.43
N TRP A 305 -23.65 -2.24 -14.44
CA TRP A 305 -24.09 -3.36 -15.26
C TRP A 305 -24.34 -4.61 -14.41
N MET A 306 -23.40 -4.98 -13.54
CA MET A 306 -23.55 -6.16 -12.66
C MET A 306 -24.78 -6.03 -11.77
N GLY A 307 -25.00 -4.87 -11.15
CA GLY A 307 -26.15 -4.64 -10.27
C GLY A 307 -27.50 -4.78 -11.00
N ALA A 308 -27.55 -4.41 -12.28
CA ALA A 308 -28.75 -4.47 -13.11
C ALA A 308 -28.98 -5.81 -13.83
N ASN A 309 -27.92 -6.56 -14.15
CA ASN A 309 -27.99 -7.71 -15.07
C ASN A 309 -27.67 -9.07 -14.43
N THR A 310 -27.35 -9.11 -13.14
CA THR A 310 -27.16 -10.38 -12.41
C THR A 310 -28.32 -10.61 -11.43
N PRO A 311 -28.68 -11.87 -11.09
CA PRO A 311 -29.75 -12.15 -10.14
C PRO A 311 -29.52 -11.48 -8.77
N ASP A 312 -30.57 -11.09 -8.08
CA ASP A 312 -30.45 -10.60 -6.71
C ASP A 312 -29.95 -11.74 -5.78
N PRO A 313 -28.92 -11.53 -4.93
CA PRO A 313 -28.40 -12.57 -4.04
C PRO A 313 -29.29 -12.83 -2.80
N GLY A 314 -30.44 -12.18 -2.67
CA GLY A 314 -31.39 -12.39 -1.56
C GLY A 314 -31.01 -11.69 -0.25
N VAL A 315 -29.90 -10.95 -0.22
CA VAL A 315 -29.41 -10.23 0.97
C VAL A 315 -29.73 -8.75 0.82
N ASP A 316 -30.68 -8.25 1.62
CA ASP A 316 -31.03 -6.82 1.67
C ASP A 316 -29.84 -5.97 2.15
N TYR A 317 -29.39 -5.07 1.28
CA TYR A 317 -28.27 -4.18 1.54
C TYR A 317 -28.49 -3.22 2.72
N TYR A 318 -29.73 -2.84 3.02
CA TYR A 318 -30.05 -1.85 4.06
C TYR A 318 -30.48 -2.47 5.40
N ALA A 319 -30.65 -3.78 5.45
CA ALA A 319 -31.03 -4.46 6.67
C ALA A 319 -29.89 -4.47 7.71
N ILE A 320 -30.27 -4.41 8.98
CA ILE A 320 -29.35 -4.57 10.11
C ILE A 320 -29.35 -6.04 10.48
N TYR A 321 -28.23 -6.72 10.25
CA TYR A 321 -28.07 -8.14 10.53
C TYR A 321 -27.41 -8.37 11.89
N ASP A 322 -27.86 -9.42 12.57
CA ASP A 322 -27.20 -9.97 13.75
C ASP A 322 -26.18 -11.03 13.29
N GLY A 323 -24.91 -10.80 13.60
CA GLY A 323 -23.82 -11.62 13.08
C GLY A 323 -23.78 -13.05 13.61
N ASP A 324 -24.43 -13.32 14.76
CA ASP A 324 -24.45 -14.65 15.38
C ASP A 324 -25.59 -15.53 14.84
N THR A 325 -26.63 -14.90 14.30
CA THR A 325 -27.85 -15.58 13.81
C THR A 325 -28.04 -15.49 12.30
N PHE A 326 -27.29 -14.64 11.61
CA PHE A 326 -27.38 -14.48 10.16
C PHE A 326 -26.93 -15.74 9.41
N THR A 327 -27.77 -16.18 8.48
CA THR A 327 -27.44 -17.21 7.50
C THR A 327 -27.77 -16.71 6.12
N TYR A 328 -26.88 -16.95 5.16
CA TYR A 328 -27.12 -16.60 3.78
C TYR A 328 -28.31 -17.37 3.19
N PRO A 329 -29.18 -16.72 2.39
CA PRO A 329 -30.21 -17.40 1.60
C PRO A 329 -29.61 -18.42 0.62
N GLU A 330 -30.39 -19.42 0.20
CA GLU A 330 -29.94 -20.49 -0.70
C GLU A 330 -29.57 -19.95 -2.08
N GLU A 331 -30.26 -18.90 -2.53
CA GLU A 331 -30.03 -18.19 -3.80
C GLU A 331 -28.79 -17.28 -3.78
N SER A 332 -28.16 -17.09 -2.62
CA SER A 332 -27.02 -16.20 -2.48
C SER A 332 -25.79 -16.72 -3.23
N TYR A 333 -24.98 -15.78 -3.70
CA TYR A 333 -23.73 -16.10 -4.36
C TYR A 333 -22.67 -15.02 -4.13
N GLY A 334 -21.42 -15.44 -4.21
CA GLY A 334 -20.24 -14.59 -4.14
C GLY A 334 -19.76 -14.09 -5.49
N VAL A 335 -19.04 -12.96 -5.45
CA VAL A 335 -18.30 -12.39 -6.58
C VAL A 335 -16.81 -12.40 -6.26
N MET A 336 -16.05 -13.16 -7.04
CA MET A 336 -14.59 -13.28 -6.91
C MET A 336 -13.89 -12.16 -7.68
N SER A 337 -12.97 -11.46 -7.03
CA SER A 337 -12.04 -10.52 -7.68
C SER A 337 -10.76 -10.40 -6.85
N TRP A 338 -9.93 -9.39 -7.12
CA TRP A 338 -8.87 -8.99 -6.20
C TRP A 338 -9.43 -8.09 -5.08
N TRP A 339 -8.83 -8.17 -3.89
CA TRP A 339 -9.40 -7.62 -2.65
C TRP A 339 -9.57 -6.10 -2.64
N ASP A 340 -8.75 -5.38 -3.42
CA ASP A 340 -8.86 -3.93 -3.63
C ASP A 340 -10.30 -3.50 -4.02
N TYR A 341 -11.06 -4.37 -4.70
CA TYR A 341 -12.31 -3.99 -5.35
C TYR A 341 -13.58 -4.42 -4.59
N GLY A 342 -13.46 -5.17 -3.49
CA GLY A 342 -14.61 -5.71 -2.77
C GLY A 342 -15.59 -4.65 -2.23
N HIS A 343 -15.09 -3.51 -1.76
CA HIS A 343 -15.96 -2.41 -1.34
C HIS A 343 -16.73 -1.81 -2.52
N LEU A 344 -16.13 -1.72 -3.71
CA LEU A 344 -16.81 -1.21 -4.90
C LEU A 344 -17.94 -2.17 -5.32
N ILE A 345 -17.66 -3.48 -5.34
CA ILE A 345 -18.66 -4.52 -5.62
C ILE A 345 -19.84 -4.40 -4.64
N THR A 346 -19.55 -4.29 -3.35
CA THR A 346 -20.60 -4.15 -2.32
C THR A 346 -21.41 -2.87 -2.54
N PHE A 347 -20.73 -1.73 -2.71
CA PHE A 347 -21.35 -0.41 -2.69
C PHE A 347 -22.14 -0.09 -3.97
N VAL A 348 -21.59 -0.40 -5.15
CA VAL A 348 -22.18 -0.03 -6.44
C VAL A 348 -23.12 -1.10 -6.96
N SER A 349 -22.66 -2.36 -7.03
CA SER A 349 -23.47 -3.44 -7.62
C SER A 349 -24.39 -4.12 -6.62
N LYS A 350 -24.22 -3.88 -5.31
CA LYS A 350 -24.98 -4.55 -4.24
C LYS A 350 -24.89 -6.07 -4.37
N ARG A 351 -23.69 -6.57 -4.68
CA ARG A 351 -23.35 -8.00 -4.69
C ARG A 351 -22.36 -8.32 -3.58
N ILE A 352 -22.27 -9.59 -3.22
CA ILE A 352 -21.48 -10.06 -2.10
C ILE A 352 -20.07 -10.40 -2.61
N PRO A 353 -19.03 -9.62 -2.27
CA PRO A 353 -17.68 -9.97 -2.71
C PRO A 353 -17.12 -11.11 -1.84
N ASN A 354 -16.41 -12.07 -2.44
CA ASN A 354 -15.74 -13.12 -1.67
C ASN A 354 -14.53 -12.61 -0.87
N ASN A 355 -14.03 -11.41 -1.21
CA ASN A 355 -12.86 -10.78 -0.59
C ASN A 355 -13.00 -9.25 -0.57
N ASN A 356 -12.29 -8.54 0.31
CA ASN A 356 -12.48 -7.10 0.47
C ASN A 356 -11.23 -6.32 0.96
N PRO A 357 -11.26 -4.98 0.91
CA PRO A 357 -10.17 -4.10 1.38
C PRO A 357 -9.74 -4.26 2.85
N PHE A 358 -10.50 -4.98 3.68
CA PHE A 358 -10.03 -5.40 5.02
C PHE A 358 -9.08 -6.60 4.98
N GLN A 359 -8.67 -7.03 3.78
CA GLN A 359 -7.82 -8.19 3.51
C GLN A 359 -8.46 -9.53 3.94
N HIS A 360 -9.78 -9.55 4.06
CA HIS A 360 -10.53 -10.80 4.23
C HIS A 360 -10.67 -11.52 2.90
N GLY A 361 -10.60 -12.85 2.91
CA GLY A 361 -10.77 -13.68 1.71
C GLY A 361 -9.59 -13.64 0.73
N VAL A 362 -8.44 -13.09 1.11
CA VAL A 362 -7.27 -12.95 0.23
C VAL A 362 -6.35 -14.16 0.30
N ALA A 363 -5.97 -14.54 1.52
CA ALA A 363 -5.11 -15.67 1.83
C ALA A 363 -5.92 -16.93 2.21
N GLY A 364 -5.23 -18.06 2.33
CA GLY A 364 -5.82 -19.35 2.68
C GLY A 364 -6.21 -20.17 1.46
N PRO A 365 -6.67 -21.43 1.67
CA PRO A 365 -6.91 -22.38 0.58
C PRO A 365 -7.99 -21.90 -0.39
N ASN A 366 -8.99 -21.15 0.08
CA ASN A 366 -10.06 -20.57 -0.74
C ASN A 366 -9.86 -19.06 -1.02
N GLY A 367 -8.65 -18.55 -0.79
CA GLY A 367 -8.35 -17.13 -0.95
C GLY A 367 -8.25 -16.71 -2.43
N SER A 368 -8.57 -15.45 -2.71
CA SER A 368 -8.48 -14.91 -4.07
C SER A 368 -7.07 -14.95 -4.66
N ALA A 369 -6.03 -14.87 -3.83
CA ALA A 369 -4.65 -15.00 -4.27
C ALA A 369 -4.38 -16.37 -4.90
N VAL A 370 -4.82 -17.45 -4.24
CA VAL A 370 -4.67 -18.83 -4.73
C VAL A 370 -5.52 -19.06 -5.97
N TYR A 371 -6.77 -18.56 -5.98
CA TYR A 371 -7.64 -18.64 -7.15
C TYR A 371 -7.00 -17.99 -8.39
N LEU A 372 -6.61 -16.70 -8.30
CA LEU A 372 -6.11 -15.92 -9.42
C LEU A 372 -4.79 -16.48 -10.00
N THR A 373 -3.97 -17.12 -9.15
CA THR A 373 -2.67 -17.69 -9.54
C THR A 373 -2.73 -19.19 -9.83
N SER A 374 -3.88 -19.83 -9.64
CA SER A 374 -4.04 -21.26 -9.92
C SER A 374 -3.80 -21.53 -11.40
N THR A 375 -2.95 -22.52 -11.70
CA THR A 375 -2.71 -23.03 -13.04
C THR A 375 -3.58 -24.23 -13.40
N SER A 376 -4.43 -24.66 -12.46
CA SER A 376 -5.39 -25.77 -12.62
C SER A 376 -6.81 -25.22 -12.48
N GLU A 377 -7.62 -25.43 -13.52
CA GLU A 377 -9.04 -25.05 -13.50
C GLU A 377 -9.80 -25.81 -12.42
N GLU A 378 -9.57 -27.12 -12.29
CA GLU A 378 -10.27 -27.92 -11.28
C GLU A 378 -10.01 -27.45 -9.84
N LYS A 379 -8.76 -27.10 -9.51
CA LYS A 379 -8.44 -26.49 -8.21
C LYS A 379 -9.09 -25.12 -8.04
N ALA A 380 -9.15 -24.32 -9.11
CA ALA A 380 -9.79 -23.01 -9.07
C ALA A 380 -11.31 -23.12 -8.86
N ASN A 381 -11.94 -24.09 -9.53
CA ASN A 381 -13.36 -24.40 -9.40
C ASN A 381 -13.71 -24.85 -7.97
N GLN A 382 -12.92 -25.74 -7.39
CA GLN A 382 -13.08 -26.15 -5.99
C GLN A 382 -13.04 -24.96 -5.02
N ILE A 383 -12.20 -23.94 -5.28
CA ILE A 383 -12.17 -22.73 -4.47
C ILE A 383 -13.50 -21.97 -4.58
N LEU A 384 -14.02 -21.79 -5.80
CA LEU A 384 -15.28 -21.10 -6.05
C LEU A 384 -16.48 -21.86 -5.45
N ASP A 385 -16.51 -23.18 -5.59
CA ASP A 385 -17.55 -24.05 -5.02
C ASP A 385 -17.57 -23.94 -3.49
N ASN A 386 -16.41 -23.98 -2.84
CA ASN A 386 -16.28 -23.92 -1.38
C ASN A 386 -16.81 -22.62 -0.76
N ILE A 387 -16.89 -21.55 -1.54
CA ILE A 387 -17.29 -20.21 -1.07
C ILE A 387 -18.51 -19.66 -1.82
N GLY A 388 -19.20 -20.51 -2.58
CA GLY A 388 -20.44 -20.19 -3.29
C GLY A 388 -20.28 -19.07 -4.32
N THR A 389 -19.19 -19.02 -5.08
CA THR A 389 -18.99 -17.98 -6.10
C THR A 389 -19.77 -18.29 -7.37
N ARG A 390 -20.39 -17.26 -7.96
CA ARG A 390 -21.03 -17.34 -9.29
C ARG A 390 -20.38 -16.45 -10.35
N TYR A 391 -19.83 -15.30 -9.95
CA TYR A 391 -19.22 -14.37 -10.89
C TYR A 391 -17.78 -14.06 -10.53
N VAL A 392 -16.97 -13.79 -11.56
CA VAL A 392 -15.56 -13.42 -11.42
C VAL A 392 -15.32 -12.12 -12.17
N ILE A 393 -14.82 -11.10 -11.47
CA ILE A 393 -14.41 -9.83 -12.08
C ILE A 393 -12.89 -9.79 -12.19
N THR A 394 -12.39 -9.62 -13.40
CA THR A 394 -10.95 -9.51 -13.70
C THR A 394 -10.62 -8.16 -14.32
N THR A 395 -9.41 -7.66 -14.08
CA THR A 395 -8.90 -6.44 -14.72
C THR A 395 -7.51 -6.65 -15.29
N HIS A 396 -7.16 -5.81 -16.26
CA HIS A 396 -5.84 -5.83 -16.87
C HIS A 396 -4.75 -5.50 -15.84
N GLU A 397 -5.06 -4.68 -14.82
CA GLU A 397 -4.14 -4.37 -13.73
C GLU A 397 -3.78 -5.62 -12.92
N ILE A 398 -4.76 -6.47 -12.58
CA ILE A 398 -4.51 -7.74 -11.87
C ILE A 398 -3.63 -8.65 -12.73
N ALA A 399 -3.89 -8.71 -14.04
CA ALA A 399 -3.12 -9.54 -14.97
C ALA A 399 -1.68 -9.02 -15.18
N THR A 400 -1.42 -7.73 -14.96
CA THR A 400 -0.15 -7.07 -15.26
C THR A 400 0.50 -6.49 -14.00
N GLY A 401 0.40 -5.18 -13.78
CA GLY A 401 1.13 -4.45 -12.74
C GLY A 401 0.84 -4.94 -11.31
N LYS A 402 -0.36 -5.45 -11.03
CA LYS A 402 -0.74 -5.97 -9.71
C LYS A 402 -0.50 -7.47 -9.54
N PHE A 403 -0.15 -8.23 -10.58
CA PHE A 403 0.01 -9.69 -10.51
C PHE A 403 1.00 -10.15 -9.42
N HIS A 404 2.01 -9.32 -9.14
CA HIS A 404 2.98 -9.59 -8.08
C HIS A 404 2.34 -9.77 -6.68
N ALA A 405 1.20 -9.12 -6.43
CA ALA A 405 0.52 -9.21 -5.15
C ALA A 405 -0.22 -10.55 -4.98
N PRO A 406 -1.15 -10.98 -5.86
CA PRO A 406 -1.72 -12.33 -5.79
C PRO A 406 -0.66 -13.44 -5.69
N ALA A 407 0.42 -13.35 -6.47
CA ALA A 407 1.51 -14.34 -6.41
C ALA A 407 2.19 -14.40 -5.03
N THR A 408 2.47 -13.24 -4.41
CA THR A 408 3.09 -13.16 -3.08
C THR A 408 2.14 -13.59 -1.97
N TRP A 409 0.85 -13.29 -2.09
CA TRP A 409 -0.18 -13.69 -1.12
C TRP A 409 -0.48 -15.19 -1.19
N ALA A 410 -0.41 -15.79 -2.38
CA ALA A 410 -0.57 -17.23 -2.57
C ALA A 410 0.61 -18.02 -2.01
N ASP A 411 1.85 -17.57 -2.28
CA ASP A 411 3.06 -18.16 -1.72
C ASP A 411 4.15 -17.10 -1.47
N GLN A 412 4.41 -16.80 -0.20
CA GLN A 412 5.39 -15.79 0.21
C GLN A 412 6.85 -16.18 -0.05
N LYS A 413 7.13 -17.48 -0.25
CA LYS A 413 8.48 -18.01 -0.48
C LYS A 413 8.87 -17.86 -1.95
N VAL A 414 8.02 -18.32 -2.87
CA VAL A 414 8.33 -18.30 -4.32
C VAL A 414 7.83 -17.04 -5.02
N ARG A 415 6.77 -16.41 -4.51
CA ARG A 415 6.19 -15.16 -5.04
C ARG A 415 5.98 -15.24 -6.55
N THR A 416 6.52 -14.27 -7.30
CA THR A 416 6.39 -14.20 -8.76
C THR A 416 7.34 -15.11 -9.51
N THR A 417 8.38 -15.69 -8.89
CA THR A 417 9.47 -16.39 -9.60
C THR A 417 9.00 -17.45 -10.61
N PRO A 418 7.99 -18.30 -10.34
CA PRO A 418 7.52 -19.27 -11.33
C PRO A 418 6.92 -18.64 -12.59
N PHE A 419 6.33 -17.44 -12.45
CA PHE A 419 5.51 -16.78 -13.46
C PHE A 419 6.26 -15.66 -14.19
N GLN A 420 7.01 -14.87 -13.43
CA GLN A 420 7.73 -13.66 -13.83
C GLN A 420 9.18 -13.68 -13.31
N PRO A 421 10.02 -14.66 -13.70
CA PRO A 421 11.41 -14.73 -13.25
C PRO A 421 12.24 -13.55 -13.78
N TYR A 422 13.22 -13.14 -12.98
CA TYR A 422 14.25 -12.20 -13.41
C TYR A 422 15.47 -12.95 -13.90
N PHE A 423 15.97 -12.55 -15.07
CA PHE A 423 17.24 -13.03 -15.63
C PHE A 423 18.24 -11.88 -15.73
N LEU A 424 19.51 -12.19 -15.51
CA LEU A 424 20.61 -11.27 -15.76
C LEU A 424 21.01 -11.32 -17.24
N LEU A 425 20.89 -10.19 -17.91
CA LEU A 425 21.37 -9.98 -19.28
C LEU A 425 22.58 -9.05 -19.29
N PRO A 426 23.59 -9.29 -20.14
CA PRO A 426 24.72 -8.37 -20.27
C PRO A 426 24.24 -7.03 -20.85
N ALA A 427 24.67 -5.92 -20.26
CA ALA A 427 24.25 -4.57 -20.67
C ALA A 427 24.63 -4.23 -22.12
N SER A 428 25.66 -4.89 -22.66
CA SER A 428 26.05 -4.88 -24.07
C SER A 428 26.88 -6.13 -24.39
N ALA A 429 27.06 -6.44 -25.68
CA ALA A 429 27.87 -7.58 -26.10
C ALA A 429 29.31 -7.47 -25.54
N GLY A 430 29.73 -8.45 -24.75
CA GLY A 430 31.04 -8.47 -24.07
C GLY A 430 31.13 -7.67 -22.77
N SER A 431 30.03 -7.08 -22.29
CA SER A 431 30.00 -6.36 -21.01
C SER A 431 30.10 -7.29 -19.81
N THR A 432 30.80 -6.84 -18.77
CA THR A 432 30.79 -7.45 -17.42
C THR A 432 29.69 -6.88 -16.52
N SER A 433 28.96 -5.86 -16.99
CA SER A 433 27.80 -5.29 -16.32
C SER A 433 26.54 -6.01 -16.76
N TYR A 434 25.70 -6.39 -15.79
CA TYR A 434 24.45 -7.11 -16.02
C TYR A 434 23.24 -6.29 -15.54
N GLN A 435 22.11 -6.48 -16.21
CA GLN A 435 20.82 -5.92 -15.84
C GLN A 435 19.84 -7.06 -15.55
N ALA A 436 19.08 -6.94 -14.46
CA ALA A 436 18.00 -7.88 -14.16
C ALA A 436 16.75 -7.49 -14.96
N VAL A 437 16.26 -8.40 -15.78
CA VAL A 437 15.10 -8.19 -16.65
C VAL A 437 14.04 -9.24 -16.34
N PRO A 438 12.77 -8.85 -16.11
CA PRO A 438 11.66 -9.80 -15.94
C PRO A 438 11.20 -10.36 -17.28
N PHE A 439 10.69 -11.60 -17.25
CA PHE A 439 10.10 -12.28 -18.41
C PHE A 439 8.85 -13.05 -18.01
N TYR A 440 7.93 -13.34 -18.93
CA TYR A 440 6.84 -14.28 -18.69
C TYR A 440 7.24 -15.71 -19.03
N THR A 441 6.83 -16.66 -18.19
CA THR A 441 6.93 -18.11 -18.47
C THR A 441 5.57 -18.68 -18.86
N GLN A 442 5.54 -19.94 -19.31
CA GLN A 442 4.27 -20.64 -19.53
C GLN A 442 3.39 -20.69 -18.28
N GLN A 443 3.98 -20.74 -17.08
CA GLN A 443 3.21 -20.77 -15.83
C GLN A 443 2.35 -19.52 -15.67
N TYR A 444 2.82 -18.34 -16.08
CA TYR A 444 2.00 -17.12 -16.05
C TYR A 444 0.75 -17.28 -16.92
N TYR A 445 0.91 -17.75 -18.15
CA TYR A 445 -0.20 -17.91 -19.09
C TYR A 445 -1.21 -18.98 -18.69
N LEU A 446 -0.79 -19.95 -17.85
CA LEU A 446 -1.69 -20.98 -17.30
C LEU A 446 -2.52 -20.48 -16.11
N THR A 447 -2.18 -19.34 -15.51
CA THR A 447 -2.92 -18.80 -14.35
C THR A 447 -4.37 -18.47 -14.71
N MET A 448 -5.29 -18.59 -13.75
CA MET A 448 -6.70 -18.19 -13.94
C MET A 448 -6.82 -16.75 -14.40
N ILE A 449 -6.04 -15.81 -13.83
CA ILE A 449 -6.11 -14.41 -14.26
C ILE A 449 -5.70 -14.23 -15.72
N ALA A 450 -4.66 -14.91 -16.21
CA ALA A 450 -4.26 -14.81 -17.61
C ALA A 450 -5.29 -15.49 -18.54
N ARG A 451 -5.73 -16.70 -18.19
CA ARG A 451 -6.72 -17.47 -18.98
C ARG A 451 -8.05 -16.73 -19.10
N LEU A 452 -8.55 -16.16 -18.00
CA LEU A 452 -9.76 -15.34 -18.01
C LEU A 452 -9.52 -14.02 -18.72
N HIS A 453 -8.60 -13.20 -18.22
CA HIS A 453 -8.51 -11.82 -18.64
C HIS A 453 -7.85 -11.66 -20.02
N ASN A 454 -6.69 -12.27 -20.24
CA ASN A 454 -5.93 -12.07 -21.48
C ASN A 454 -6.50 -12.89 -22.64
N LEU A 455 -7.01 -14.10 -22.34
CA LEU A 455 -7.35 -15.11 -23.35
C LEU A 455 -8.87 -15.37 -23.49
N ASP A 456 -9.71 -14.60 -22.80
CA ASP A 456 -11.18 -14.72 -22.84
C ASP A 456 -11.74 -16.11 -22.47
N GLY A 457 -10.94 -16.91 -21.74
CA GLY A 457 -11.23 -18.31 -21.44
C GLY A 457 -11.05 -19.27 -22.62
N SER A 458 -10.58 -18.81 -23.78
CA SER A 458 -10.40 -19.65 -24.97
C SER A 458 -9.05 -20.36 -25.00
N MET A 459 -8.99 -21.54 -25.64
CA MET A 459 -7.72 -22.18 -25.99
C MET A 459 -6.91 -21.26 -26.89
N THR A 460 -5.65 -21.04 -26.52
CA THR A 460 -4.75 -20.15 -27.25
C THR A 460 -3.47 -20.88 -27.61
N ASP A 461 -3.16 -20.92 -28.91
CA ASP A 461 -1.89 -21.43 -29.44
C ASP A 461 -0.75 -20.41 -29.17
N PRO A 462 0.52 -20.85 -29.11
CA PRO A 462 1.62 -19.94 -28.82
C PRO A 462 1.79 -18.85 -29.88
N GLY A 463 2.40 -17.73 -29.48
CA GLY A 463 2.76 -16.65 -30.40
C GLY A 463 3.66 -17.13 -31.56
N PRO A 464 3.68 -16.40 -32.69
CA PRO A 464 4.47 -16.80 -33.86
C PRO A 464 5.98 -16.88 -33.57
N GLU A 465 6.45 -16.06 -32.65
CA GLU A 465 7.83 -16.01 -32.17
C GLU A 465 7.85 -15.98 -30.64
N VAL A 466 8.71 -16.80 -30.04
CA VAL A 466 8.97 -16.90 -28.60
C VAL A 466 10.46 -16.72 -28.34
N LEU A 467 10.84 -16.38 -27.11
CA LEU A 467 12.25 -16.30 -26.74
C LEU A 467 12.74 -17.66 -26.25
N TYR A 468 13.66 -18.26 -26.99
CA TYR A 468 14.50 -19.36 -26.50
C TYR A 468 15.67 -18.77 -25.71
N ALA A 469 15.87 -19.23 -24.47
CA ALA A 469 16.93 -18.74 -23.61
C ALA A 469 17.72 -19.89 -22.97
N GLU A 470 19.04 -19.90 -23.19
CA GLU A 470 19.99 -20.72 -22.43
C GLU A 470 20.57 -19.87 -21.29
N TYR A 471 20.64 -20.46 -20.10
CA TYR A 471 21.09 -19.76 -18.90
C TYR A 471 21.92 -20.64 -17.97
N ARG A 472 22.64 -19.96 -17.08
CA ARG A 472 23.34 -20.54 -15.93
C ARG A 472 22.50 -20.33 -14.68
N GLU A 473 22.32 -21.39 -13.91
CA GLU A 473 21.53 -21.39 -12.68
C GLU A 473 22.13 -20.46 -11.60
N PRO A 474 21.30 -19.92 -10.66
CA PRO A 474 21.80 -19.16 -9.51
C PRO A 474 22.92 -19.90 -8.76
N GLY A 475 23.89 -19.16 -8.24
CA GLY A 475 24.99 -19.72 -7.45
C GLY A 475 26.14 -20.36 -8.25
N THR A 476 25.98 -20.62 -9.56
CA THR A 476 27.07 -21.16 -10.40
C THR A 476 28.21 -20.16 -10.67
N VAL A 477 27.92 -18.85 -10.59
CA VAL A 477 28.88 -17.74 -10.79
C VAL A 477 28.80 -16.71 -9.66
N ASN A 478 28.43 -17.13 -8.43
CA ASN A 478 28.20 -16.25 -7.27
C ASN A 478 27.14 -15.15 -7.50
N ASN A 479 26.17 -15.41 -8.39
CA ASN A 479 25.03 -14.53 -8.67
C ASN A 479 23.76 -15.08 -8.01
N SER A 480 22.89 -14.19 -7.54
CA SER A 480 21.60 -14.53 -6.93
C SER A 480 20.48 -14.81 -7.94
N LEU A 481 20.72 -14.53 -9.22
CA LEU A 481 19.77 -14.69 -10.33
C LEU A 481 20.40 -15.49 -11.47
N PRO A 482 19.58 -16.20 -12.28
CA PRO A 482 20.07 -16.91 -13.46
C PRO A 482 20.65 -15.93 -14.50
N VAL A 483 21.76 -16.32 -15.14
CA VAL A 483 22.43 -15.49 -16.15
C VAL A 483 22.19 -16.06 -17.53
N VAL A 484 21.59 -15.27 -18.41
CA VAL A 484 21.37 -15.67 -19.80
C VAL A 484 22.71 -15.68 -20.54
N THR A 485 23.05 -16.82 -21.13
CA THR A 485 24.24 -16.99 -21.96
C THR A 485 23.94 -16.89 -23.44
N ARG A 486 22.70 -17.22 -23.83
CA ARG A 486 22.20 -17.07 -25.20
C ARG A 486 20.69 -16.83 -25.16
N MET A 487 20.22 -15.90 -25.98
CA MET A 487 18.80 -15.65 -26.17
C MET A 487 18.53 -15.37 -27.64
N GLU A 488 17.48 -16.00 -28.18
CA GLU A 488 17.13 -15.93 -29.59
C GLU A 488 15.61 -15.97 -29.76
N GLN A 489 15.08 -15.22 -30.72
CA GLN A 489 13.68 -15.34 -31.13
C GLN A 489 13.54 -16.51 -32.10
N MET A 490 12.58 -17.39 -31.82
CA MET A 490 12.38 -18.61 -32.60
C MET A 490 10.88 -18.89 -32.73
N ASN A 491 10.49 -19.63 -33.77
CA ASN A 491 9.15 -20.19 -33.84
C ASN A 491 8.89 -21.12 -32.64
N ALA A 492 7.70 -21.05 -32.03
CA ALA A 492 7.36 -21.76 -30.80
C ALA A 492 7.66 -23.28 -30.84
N THR A 493 7.27 -23.97 -31.91
CA THR A 493 7.49 -25.42 -32.05
C THR A 493 8.98 -25.77 -32.14
N ALA A 494 9.74 -24.98 -32.92
CA ALA A 494 11.18 -25.17 -33.06
C ALA A 494 11.92 -24.84 -31.76
N ALA A 495 11.48 -23.80 -31.05
CA ALA A 495 12.03 -23.38 -29.77
C ALA A 495 11.80 -24.46 -28.70
N ALA A 496 10.59 -25.02 -28.61
CA ALA A 496 10.28 -26.10 -27.68
C ALA A 496 11.16 -27.34 -27.93
N ALA A 497 11.33 -27.73 -29.19
CA ALA A 497 12.24 -28.83 -29.56
C ALA A 497 13.71 -28.52 -29.20
N ALA A 498 14.15 -27.27 -29.36
CA ALA A 498 15.49 -26.84 -28.99
C ALA A 498 15.72 -26.87 -27.47
N VAL A 499 14.73 -26.44 -26.67
CA VAL A 499 14.77 -26.54 -25.19
C VAL A 499 14.93 -28.00 -24.76
N GLU A 500 14.13 -28.91 -25.32
CA GLU A 500 14.20 -30.33 -24.99
C GLU A 500 15.57 -30.93 -25.39
N ALA A 501 16.07 -30.58 -26.58
CA ALA A 501 17.37 -31.05 -27.06
C ALA A 501 18.54 -30.56 -26.19
N TYR A 502 18.53 -29.28 -25.80
CA TYR A 502 19.54 -28.71 -24.93
C TYR A 502 19.53 -29.35 -23.54
N ASN A 503 18.35 -29.40 -22.90
CA ASN A 503 18.21 -29.87 -21.52
C ASN A 503 18.55 -31.35 -21.33
N LYS A 504 18.48 -32.19 -22.38
CA LYS A 504 18.93 -33.60 -22.33
C LYS A 504 20.43 -33.76 -22.07
N SER A 505 21.25 -32.77 -22.44
CA SER A 505 22.71 -32.85 -22.36
C SER A 505 23.35 -31.59 -21.76
N ALA A 506 22.54 -30.79 -21.05
CA ALA A 506 22.98 -29.52 -20.50
C ALA A 506 24.13 -29.74 -19.49
N PRO A 507 25.19 -28.91 -19.54
CA PRO A 507 26.22 -28.91 -18.51
C PRO A 507 25.61 -28.71 -17.12
N ALA A 508 26.26 -29.24 -16.08
CA ALA A 508 25.83 -29.02 -14.70
C ALA A 508 25.68 -27.51 -14.41
N GLY A 509 24.52 -27.11 -13.88
CA GLY A 509 24.20 -25.72 -13.59
C GLY A 509 23.82 -24.87 -14.80
N SER A 510 23.46 -25.50 -15.93
CA SER A 510 22.88 -24.85 -17.10
C SER A 510 21.54 -25.46 -17.48
N ALA A 511 20.67 -24.64 -18.06
CA ALA A 511 19.39 -25.06 -18.61
C ALA A 511 18.96 -24.14 -19.76
N ALA A 512 17.98 -24.58 -20.54
CA ALA A 512 17.26 -23.79 -21.51
C ALA A 512 15.77 -23.71 -21.16
N THR A 513 15.12 -22.62 -21.53
CA THR A 513 13.68 -22.40 -21.31
C THR A 513 13.08 -21.52 -22.40
N LEU A 514 11.75 -21.54 -22.50
CA LEU A 514 10.98 -20.57 -23.26
C LEU A 514 10.56 -19.41 -22.37
N LEU A 515 10.63 -18.20 -22.92
CA LEU A 515 10.25 -16.95 -22.27
C LEU A 515 9.45 -16.08 -23.24
N ASN A 516 8.69 -15.15 -22.68
CA ASN A 516 8.18 -14.00 -23.43
C ASN A 516 8.56 -12.69 -22.74
N LEU A 517 8.60 -11.61 -23.51
CA LEU A 517 8.92 -10.27 -23.02
C LEU A 517 7.90 -9.82 -21.97
N PHE A 518 8.37 -9.14 -20.94
CA PHE A 518 7.48 -8.53 -19.96
C PHE A 518 6.63 -7.41 -20.59
N HIS A 519 5.42 -7.19 -20.06
CA HIS A 519 4.44 -6.28 -20.67
C HIS A 519 4.93 -4.82 -20.77
N GLU A 520 5.78 -4.37 -19.84
CA GLU A 520 6.39 -3.03 -19.90
C GLU A 520 7.38 -2.86 -21.07
N ILE A 521 7.95 -3.97 -21.55
CA ILE A 521 8.85 -3.99 -22.72
C ILE A 521 8.03 -4.18 -24.00
N ARG A 522 7.04 -5.07 -23.96
CA ARG A 522 6.15 -5.38 -25.08
C ARG A 522 4.73 -5.61 -24.57
N ALA A 523 3.86 -4.62 -24.74
CA ALA A 523 2.52 -4.60 -24.12
C ALA A 523 1.63 -5.78 -24.52
N ASP A 524 1.65 -6.19 -25.80
CA ASP A 524 0.83 -7.28 -26.33
C ASP A 524 1.35 -8.68 -25.97
N SER A 525 2.50 -8.82 -25.31
CA SER A 525 3.09 -10.12 -24.95
C SER A 525 2.19 -10.97 -24.05
N ILE A 526 1.31 -10.34 -23.28
CA ILE A 526 0.32 -11.00 -22.42
C ILE A 526 -0.73 -11.81 -23.19
N LEU A 527 -0.90 -11.53 -24.49
CA LEU A 527 -1.83 -12.21 -25.39
C LEU A 527 -1.17 -13.38 -26.15
N HIS A 528 0.14 -13.56 -25.98
CA HIS A 528 0.93 -14.48 -26.79
C HIS A 528 1.67 -15.47 -25.88
N PRO A 529 1.03 -16.59 -25.50
CA PRO A 529 1.69 -17.58 -24.66
C PRO A 529 2.88 -18.23 -25.38
N VAL A 530 3.78 -18.85 -24.62
CA VAL A 530 4.98 -19.51 -25.18
C VAL A 530 4.71 -20.95 -25.59
N GLU A 531 3.68 -21.57 -25.00
CA GLU A 531 3.13 -22.87 -25.37
C GLU A 531 1.60 -22.80 -25.39
N ARG A 532 0.93 -23.85 -25.88
CA ARG A 532 -0.54 -23.89 -25.91
C ARG A 532 -1.13 -23.76 -24.50
N VAL A 533 -2.14 -22.91 -24.38
CA VAL A 533 -2.95 -22.74 -23.16
C VAL A 533 -4.32 -23.37 -23.37
N PRO A 534 -4.78 -24.28 -22.48
CA PRO A 534 -6.09 -24.90 -22.62
C PRO A 534 -7.23 -23.93 -22.32
N ALA A 535 -8.37 -24.14 -22.98
CA ALA A 535 -9.61 -23.40 -22.73
C ALA A 535 -10.14 -23.62 -21.31
N LEU A 536 -10.82 -22.62 -20.76
CA LEU A 536 -11.62 -22.73 -19.55
C LEU A 536 -12.99 -23.28 -19.91
N GLN A 537 -13.36 -24.39 -19.27
CA GLN A 537 -14.56 -25.18 -19.54
C GLN A 537 -15.79 -24.64 -18.82
N HIS A 538 -15.59 -24.00 -17.66
CA HIS A 538 -16.65 -23.58 -16.75
C HIS A 538 -16.83 -22.07 -16.65
N TYR A 539 -16.23 -21.30 -17.56
CA TYR A 539 -16.23 -19.83 -17.49
C TYR A 539 -16.66 -19.24 -18.82
N ARG A 540 -17.72 -18.43 -18.79
CA ARG A 540 -18.14 -17.63 -19.93
C ARG A 540 -17.99 -16.14 -19.65
N LEU A 541 -17.46 -15.40 -20.61
CA LEU A 541 -17.49 -13.94 -20.57
C LEU A 541 -18.94 -13.49 -20.72
N VAL A 542 -19.45 -12.69 -19.78
CA VAL A 542 -20.82 -12.18 -19.82
C VAL A 542 -20.88 -10.67 -20.06
N HIS A 543 -19.80 -9.95 -19.76
CA HIS A 543 -19.69 -8.51 -19.99
C HIS A 543 -18.23 -8.05 -19.97
N GLU A 544 -17.93 -7.01 -20.74
CA GLU A 544 -16.65 -6.30 -20.72
C GLU A 544 -16.84 -4.80 -20.93
N THR A 545 -15.95 -3.99 -20.34
CA THR A 545 -16.06 -2.53 -20.43
C THR A 545 -15.58 -2.03 -21.80
N PRO A 546 -16.03 -0.85 -22.29
CA PRO A 546 -15.76 -0.43 -23.67
C PRO A 546 -14.28 -0.08 -23.93
N GLN A 547 -13.54 0.41 -22.93
CA GLN A 547 -12.19 0.90 -23.11
C GLN A 547 -11.20 -0.23 -23.43
N ASN A 548 -10.39 -0.04 -24.48
CA ASN A 548 -9.26 -0.90 -24.79
C ASN A 548 -8.03 -0.47 -23.98
N VAL A 549 -7.31 -1.45 -23.44
CA VAL A 549 -6.03 -1.27 -22.74
C VAL A 549 -4.94 -0.78 -23.70
N PHE A 550 -4.97 -1.25 -24.94
CA PHE A 550 -4.01 -0.82 -25.97
C PHE A 550 -4.47 0.47 -26.65
N VAL A 551 -3.92 1.59 -26.16
CA VAL A 551 -4.18 2.91 -26.74
C VAL A 551 -3.57 2.98 -28.15
N ASN A 552 -4.30 3.52 -29.12
CA ASN A 552 -3.87 3.71 -30.51
C ASN A 552 -3.51 2.41 -31.27
N ALA A 553 -4.05 1.25 -30.87
CA ALA A 553 -3.82 -0.02 -31.55
C ALA A 553 -4.29 -0.06 -33.01
N GLY A 554 -5.23 0.83 -33.39
CA GLY A 554 -5.89 0.80 -34.70
C GLY A 554 -7.02 -0.25 -34.75
N ALA A 555 -7.71 -0.34 -35.88
CA ALA A 555 -8.86 -1.26 -36.04
C ALA A 555 -8.44 -2.74 -36.02
N ASP A 556 -7.25 -3.05 -36.53
CA ASP A 556 -6.69 -4.40 -36.63
C ASP A 556 -5.68 -4.72 -35.51
N GLY A 557 -5.51 -3.81 -34.55
CA GLY A 557 -4.57 -3.99 -33.44
C GLY A 557 -5.14 -4.85 -32.31
N PRO A 558 -4.32 -5.17 -31.30
CA PRO A 558 -4.77 -5.93 -30.15
C PRO A 558 -5.89 -5.19 -29.41
N ASN A 559 -6.92 -5.95 -29.00
CA ASN A 559 -8.11 -5.42 -28.34
C ASN A 559 -8.39 -6.20 -27.07
N LEU A 560 -7.99 -5.63 -25.94
CA LEU A 560 -8.17 -6.18 -24.59
C LEU A 560 -8.90 -5.14 -23.74
N LYS A 561 -10.03 -5.50 -23.14
CA LYS A 561 -10.81 -4.57 -22.33
C LYS A 561 -10.29 -4.41 -20.91
N VAL A 562 -10.51 -3.24 -20.32
CA VAL A 562 -9.99 -2.88 -18.99
C VAL A 562 -10.52 -3.79 -17.90
N ILE A 563 -11.82 -4.09 -17.90
CA ILE A 563 -12.51 -4.97 -16.95
C ILE A 563 -13.36 -5.98 -17.70
N LYS A 564 -13.39 -7.22 -17.20
CA LYS A 564 -14.20 -8.32 -17.73
C LYS A 564 -14.91 -9.05 -16.59
N ILE A 565 -16.18 -9.39 -16.81
CA ILE A 565 -17.01 -10.16 -15.88
C ILE A 565 -17.29 -11.52 -16.51
N PHE A 566 -16.98 -12.58 -15.77
CA PHE A 566 -17.24 -13.96 -16.15
C PHE A 566 -18.31 -14.55 -15.23
N GLU A 567 -19.14 -15.42 -15.78
CA GLU A 567 -20.00 -16.31 -14.99
C GLU A 567 -19.36 -17.70 -14.93
N TYR A 568 -19.30 -18.25 -13.73
CA TYR A 568 -18.89 -19.62 -13.46
C TYR A 568 -20.12 -20.53 -13.57
N VAL A 569 -20.05 -21.52 -14.47
CA VAL A 569 -21.19 -22.37 -14.87
C VAL A 569 -20.79 -23.84 -14.91
N PRO A 570 -21.74 -24.78 -14.71
CA PRO A 570 -21.48 -26.21 -14.86
C PRO A 570 -21.01 -26.58 -16.27
N GLY A 571 -21.57 -25.96 -17.31
CA GLY A 571 -21.17 -26.18 -18.71
C GLY A 571 -21.75 -27.46 -19.31
N ALA A 572 -22.12 -27.42 -20.60
CA ALA A 572 -22.73 -28.56 -21.27
C ALA A 572 -21.67 -29.54 -21.79
N HIS A 573 -21.98 -30.83 -21.75
CA HIS A 573 -21.09 -31.90 -22.16
C HIS A 573 -21.36 -32.31 -23.61
N ILE A 574 -20.34 -32.34 -24.47
CA ILE A 574 -20.44 -32.77 -25.87
C ILE A 574 -19.40 -33.87 -26.12
N LYS A 575 -19.80 -35.01 -26.69
CA LYS A 575 -18.86 -36.07 -27.05
C LYS A 575 -18.17 -35.78 -28.39
N GLY A 576 -16.87 -36.00 -28.45
CA GLY A 576 -16.09 -35.86 -29.68
C GLY A 576 -14.61 -35.65 -29.43
N ASP A 577 -13.82 -35.80 -30.50
CA ASP A 577 -12.38 -35.60 -30.52
C ASP A 577 -12.00 -34.35 -31.32
N GLY A 578 -10.77 -33.87 -31.14
CA GLY A 578 -10.25 -32.71 -31.87
C GLY A 578 -10.51 -31.39 -31.15
N ILE A 579 -10.81 -30.35 -31.92
CA ILE A 579 -11.00 -28.97 -31.42
C ILE A 579 -12.43 -28.53 -31.72
N ILE A 580 -13.20 -28.18 -30.70
CA ILE A 580 -14.51 -27.55 -30.86
C ILE A 580 -14.37 -26.03 -30.84
N GLU A 581 -15.15 -25.34 -31.65
CA GLU A 581 -15.12 -23.89 -31.79
C GLU A 581 -16.51 -23.26 -31.89
N VAL A 582 -16.65 -22.05 -31.35
CA VAL A 582 -17.85 -21.22 -31.53
C VAL A 582 -17.47 -19.74 -31.64
N PRO A 583 -17.99 -18.99 -32.63
CA PRO A 583 -17.76 -17.55 -32.73
C PRO A 583 -18.61 -16.80 -31.71
N VAL A 584 -18.00 -15.90 -30.94
CA VAL A 584 -18.63 -15.11 -29.87
C VAL A 584 -18.49 -13.62 -30.16
N THR A 585 -19.56 -12.87 -29.99
CA THR A 585 -19.55 -11.40 -30.04
C THR A 585 -19.91 -10.84 -28.66
N THR A 586 -19.11 -9.88 -28.20
CA THR A 586 -19.28 -9.23 -26.90
C THR A 586 -20.25 -8.05 -26.95
N ASN A 587 -20.61 -7.52 -25.78
CA ASN A 587 -21.41 -6.30 -25.64
C ASN A 587 -20.76 -5.05 -26.27
N THR A 588 -19.44 -5.05 -26.47
CA THR A 588 -18.72 -3.92 -27.11
C THR A 588 -18.57 -4.07 -28.62
N GLY A 589 -19.15 -5.13 -29.21
CA GLY A 589 -19.00 -5.47 -30.63
C GLY A 589 -17.68 -6.16 -30.98
N ARG A 590 -16.79 -6.39 -30.00
CA ARG A 590 -15.58 -7.21 -30.19
C ARG A 590 -15.99 -8.67 -30.43
N ALA A 591 -15.40 -9.30 -31.45
CA ALA A 591 -15.60 -10.70 -31.76
C ALA A 591 -14.35 -11.52 -31.45
N PHE A 592 -14.53 -12.75 -30.97
CA PHE A 592 -13.48 -13.75 -30.80
C PHE A 592 -14.06 -15.15 -31.01
N THR A 593 -13.20 -16.15 -31.18
CA THR A 593 -13.65 -17.55 -31.27
C THR A 593 -13.25 -18.28 -30.00
N TYR A 594 -14.23 -18.80 -29.26
CA TYR A 594 -13.96 -19.76 -28.20
C TYR A 594 -13.57 -21.09 -28.85
N ARG A 595 -12.41 -21.63 -28.48
CA ARG A 595 -11.88 -22.90 -28.97
C ARG A 595 -11.53 -23.77 -27.78
N GLN A 596 -11.72 -25.08 -27.87
CA GLN A 596 -11.37 -26.03 -26.83
C GLN A 596 -10.92 -27.35 -27.45
N GLU A 597 -9.81 -27.88 -26.94
CA GLU A 597 -9.33 -29.23 -27.28
C GLU A 597 -10.06 -30.27 -26.43
N SER A 598 -10.42 -31.40 -27.05
CA SER A 598 -11.11 -32.50 -26.38
C SER A 598 -10.24 -33.10 -25.28
N ALA A 599 -10.85 -33.39 -24.13
CA ALA A 599 -10.22 -34.12 -23.03
C ALA A 599 -10.95 -35.45 -22.86
N ASN A 600 -10.25 -36.56 -23.13
CA ASN A 600 -10.80 -37.92 -23.04
C ASN A 600 -12.06 -38.16 -23.90
N GLY A 601 -12.11 -37.58 -25.10
CA GLY A 601 -13.24 -37.74 -26.03
C GLY A 601 -14.47 -36.90 -25.68
N GLU A 602 -14.29 -35.84 -24.89
CA GLU A 602 -15.36 -34.97 -24.43
C GLU A 602 -14.93 -33.50 -24.38
N PHE A 603 -15.90 -32.63 -24.65
CA PHE A 603 -15.84 -31.18 -24.44
C PHE A 603 -16.85 -30.81 -23.35
N ILE A 604 -16.45 -29.93 -22.45
CA ILE A 604 -17.36 -29.22 -21.54
C ILE A 604 -17.33 -27.75 -21.95
N VAL A 605 -18.45 -27.24 -22.45
CA VAL A 605 -18.53 -25.93 -23.10
C VAL A 605 -19.38 -24.94 -22.29
N PRO A 606 -18.95 -23.66 -22.13
CA PRO A 606 -19.62 -22.73 -21.23
C PRO A 606 -20.63 -21.79 -21.89
N TYR A 607 -20.64 -21.65 -23.23
CA TYR A 607 -21.54 -20.70 -23.91
C TYR A 607 -22.80 -21.41 -24.43
N ALA A 608 -23.96 -20.80 -24.24
CA ALA A 608 -25.19 -21.25 -24.87
C ALA A 608 -25.38 -20.62 -26.25
N THR A 609 -25.70 -21.43 -27.26
CA THR A 609 -26.02 -20.97 -28.62
C THR A 609 -27.47 -20.53 -28.77
N SER A 610 -28.33 -20.88 -27.81
CA SER A 610 -29.74 -20.46 -27.75
C SER A 610 -30.26 -20.31 -26.32
N GLY A 611 -31.31 -19.52 -26.12
CA GLY A 611 -31.93 -19.30 -24.80
C GLY A 611 -31.18 -18.35 -23.87
N TRP A 612 -29.96 -17.93 -24.20
CA TRP A 612 -29.21 -16.92 -23.46
C TRP A 612 -29.69 -15.49 -23.77
N SER A 613 -29.99 -14.72 -22.73
CA SER A 613 -30.46 -13.33 -22.84
C SER A 613 -29.39 -12.28 -22.58
N GLY A 614 -28.16 -12.69 -22.25
CA GLY A 614 -27.07 -11.76 -21.97
C GLY A 614 -26.44 -11.16 -23.24
N GLU A 615 -25.58 -10.17 -23.03
CA GLU A 615 -25.06 -9.32 -24.09
C GLU A 615 -23.90 -9.95 -24.88
N VAL A 616 -23.09 -10.79 -24.22
CA VAL A 616 -22.05 -11.59 -24.87
C VAL A 616 -22.66 -12.89 -25.35
N LYS A 617 -22.65 -13.14 -26.67
CA LYS A 617 -23.39 -14.27 -27.25
C LYS A 617 -22.65 -14.92 -28.42
N PRO A 618 -22.74 -16.26 -28.53
CA PRO A 618 -22.42 -16.96 -29.76
C PRO A 618 -23.20 -16.43 -30.95
N THR A 619 -22.56 -16.40 -32.12
CA THR A 619 -23.19 -15.99 -33.40
C THR A 619 -23.49 -17.18 -34.33
N GLY A 620 -23.24 -18.40 -33.86
CA GLY A 620 -23.52 -19.64 -34.57
C GLY A 620 -23.46 -20.86 -33.64
N PRO A 621 -23.67 -22.08 -34.18
CA PRO A 621 -23.56 -23.31 -33.40
C PRO A 621 -22.09 -23.62 -33.06
N TYR A 622 -21.88 -24.49 -32.09
CA TYR A 622 -20.57 -25.11 -31.92
C TYR A 622 -20.25 -25.99 -33.12
N ARG A 623 -18.97 -26.06 -33.50
CA ARG A 623 -18.48 -26.90 -34.58
C ARG A 623 -17.21 -27.61 -34.16
N ILE A 624 -17.06 -28.90 -34.50
CA ILE A 624 -15.76 -29.58 -34.37
C ILE A 624 -14.93 -29.25 -35.63
N ALA A 625 -13.83 -28.53 -35.44
CA ALA A 625 -12.93 -28.08 -36.49
C ALA A 625 -12.41 -29.26 -37.34
N GLY A 626 -12.33 -29.06 -38.65
CA GLY A 626 -11.98 -30.14 -39.59
C GLY A 626 -13.10 -31.15 -39.85
N THR A 627 -14.23 -31.04 -39.16
CA THR A 627 -15.43 -31.85 -39.39
C THR A 627 -16.60 -30.99 -39.90
N GLY A 628 -17.70 -31.66 -40.29
CA GLY A 628 -19.00 -31.04 -40.58
C GLY A 628 -20.00 -31.14 -39.41
N GLN A 629 -19.58 -31.59 -38.23
CA GLN A 629 -20.47 -31.75 -37.08
C GLN A 629 -20.71 -30.40 -36.40
N THR A 630 -21.98 -30.12 -36.08
CA THR A 630 -22.42 -28.91 -35.40
C THR A 630 -23.36 -29.23 -34.25
N PHE A 631 -23.30 -28.45 -33.18
CA PHE A 631 -24.09 -28.67 -31.97
C PHE A 631 -24.76 -27.37 -31.53
N ASP A 632 -26.05 -27.46 -31.24
CA ASP A 632 -26.80 -26.41 -30.56
C ASP A 632 -26.87 -26.72 -29.07
N VAL A 633 -26.58 -25.70 -28.26
CA VAL A 633 -26.47 -25.80 -26.80
C VAL A 633 -27.41 -24.76 -26.20
N THR A 634 -28.42 -25.19 -25.45
CA THR A 634 -29.34 -24.25 -24.80
C THR A 634 -28.76 -23.74 -23.48
N GLU A 635 -29.26 -22.58 -23.02
CA GLU A 635 -28.92 -22.08 -21.68
C GLU A 635 -29.26 -23.09 -20.57
N GLU A 636 -30.35 -23.84 -20.73
CA GLU A 636 -30.72 -24.89 -19.77
C GLU A 636 -29.68 -26.02 -19.72
N ASP A 637 -29.11 -26.40 -20.87
CA ASP A 637 -28.08 -27.43 -20.94
C ASP A 637 -26.80 -27.00 -20.21
N ILE A 638 -26.43 -25.72 -20.33
CA ILE A 638 -25.27 -25.14 -19.62
C ILE A 638 -25.50 -25.14 -18.10
N GLN A 639 -26.65 -24.66 -17.65
CA GLN A 639 -26.96 -24.51 -16.22
C GLN A 639 -27.14 -25.85 -15.50
N GLN A 640 -27.58 -26.90 -16.22
CA GLN A 640 -27.79 -28.23 -15.66
C GLN A 640 -26.65 -29.21 -15.93
N GLY A 641 -25.63 -28.82 -16.70
CA GLY A 641 -24.52 -29.70 -17.07
C GLY A 641 -24.95 -30.89 -17.93
N ARG A 642 -25.91 -30.70 -18.84
CA ARG A 642 -26.48 -31.80 -19.63
C ARG A 642 -25.50 -32.29 -20.70
N THR A 643 -25.60 -33.58 -21.02
CA THR A 643 -24.91 -34.17 -22.18
C THR A 643 -25.73 -33.99 -23.45
N ILE A 644 -25.08 -33.44 -24.47
CA ILE A 644 -25.60 -33.20 -25.81
C ILE A 644 -24.95 -34.22 -26.75
N ASN A 645 -25.78 -34.96 -27.48
CA ASN A 645 -25.37 -36.05 -28.36
C ASN A 645 -25.32 -35.64 -29.83
#